data_AF-A0A2I1GC53-F1
#
_entry.id   AF-A0A2I1GC53-F1
#
_cell.length_a   1.000
_cell.length_b   1.000
_cell.length_c   1.000
_cell.angle_alpha   90.00
_cell.angle_beta   90.00
_cell.angle_gamma   90.00
#
_symmetry.space_group_name_H-M   'P 1'
#
loop_
_entity.id
_entity.type
_entity.pdbx_description
1 polymer ?
#
loop_
_entity_poly.entity_id
_entity_poly.type
_entity_poly.pdbx_seq_one_letter_code
_entity_poly.pdbx_strand_id
1 'polypeptide(L)'
;MFRNPLSDHEVPDNILQFQTPIICDYFQKTPNEEFILVNDENTKRFRQATLENTQHSFFHNYPTSPYIHANRVFGGKNYPQSYKIISLGQYPTRVIYTRKEKGINYKVPNNYQVETLLNGLTVLCKTQYQFSRKIVVRYTVEWTDKNGQIRSSYSLSSAGAAGSLFLKEICNKPNSRVSGTTLFGLDTSFLQQIHEIIASQPQQIPANRKRCFTELTSQSQKNKRISMIGKEIATQTLTILKENKFTSSSEEIIASLEAIILKINGEIVELNFYSDNITDFTQHLDSIIRACDETLISRDSYRRLAKAVPNLIREYVIEKRRNEITKTMNSLIPIKSFNINSVNFDDDNDDGNQQDISGIEFNDDDVGNGAFRSIISLLDIIIPILTTSTPPVLKIGDKINIKLGGDGRNVGRKQKHVMLTMCIVNEEEAVLSPAHQYSICLYLGKESYDSLSIVSAKFSHELEQLKTNGYKDSNNTIWPIELFFSGDWKFVALVLGINAATSNYFCLYCNCHKDERYNMDKIWLNSKNTRGCKNAMLFQEIDQNNWIIDELHLMLRISDVLFQCLFYELIKKKDFANNTQILIIAEMKKLHVHFEFYPPTTKNGKWEWTSLMGPDKEKILKDFQIKHLFDGQQATRGQDIEHLWREFYRLYKIMRQKSITDEEIDQFEADAKQWIRDFCRPTIGMVLRHFSTSSLEKKNHQQVRLFFGGTTMGGGKSKKPVIHDILCYENRQLFYNIHNTPIKYTRKTMEIKA
;
A
#
# COMPACT_ATOMS: atom_id res chain seq x y z
N MET A 1 -125.48 -49.16 34.63
CA MET A 1 -125.78 -50.04 33.47
C MET A 1 -124.44 -50.45 32.85
N PHE A 2 -124.24 -51.74 32.48
CA PHE A 2 -123.02 -52.30 31.84
C PHE A 2 -121.72 -52.27 32.69
N ARG A 3 -120.69 -53.15 32.56
CA ARG A 3 -120.56 -54.60 32.15
C ARG A 3 -119.15 -55.15 32.53
N ASN A 4 -119.03 -56.49 32.69
CA ASN A 4 -117.83 -57.40 32.64
C ASN A 4 -116.71 -57.46 33.75
N PRO A 5 -115.97 -58.61 33.92
CA PRO A 5 -115.07 -58.94 35.08
C PRO A 5 -113.71 -59.67 34.72
N LEU A 6 -113.07 -60.40 35.70
CA LEU A 6 -111.88 -61.33 35.68
C LEU A 6 -110.50 -60.74 36.13
N SER A 7 -109.39 -61.48 36.43
CA SER A 7 -109.05 -62.65 37.33
C SER A 7 -107.59 -63.17 37.05
N ASP A 8 -106.76 -63.89 37.84
CA ASP A 8 -106.47 -64.11 39.29
C ASP A 8 -105.18 -65.03 39.44
N HIS A 9 -104.70 -65.39 40.66
CA HIS A 9 -103.59 -66.36 41.01
C HIS A 9 -102.11 -66.01 40.61
N GLU A 10 -101.07 -66.82 40.91
CA GLU A 10 -100.42 -67.25 42.19
C GLU A 10 -99.10 -68.07 41.92
N VAL A 11 -98.02 -67.91 42.74
CA VAL A 11 -96.93 -68.94 43.01
C VAL A 11 -96.04 -69.35 41.76
N PRO A 12 -94.92 -70.16 41.77
CA PRO A 12 -93.97 -70.71 42.79
C PRO A 12 -92.45 -70.35 42.59
N ASP A 13 -91.54 -70.97 43.38
CA ASP A 13 -90.07 -71.01 43.22
C ASP A 13 -89.55 -71.86 42.03
N ASN A 14 -88.27 -71.65 41.56
CA ASN A 14 -87.16 -72.65 41.74
C ASN A 14 -85.81 -72.41 41.00
N ILE A 15 -84.77 -73.09 41.54
CA ILE A 15 -83.57 -73.69 40.87
C ILE A 15 -82.39 -72.80 40.38
N LEU A 16 -81.17 -73.37 40.53
CA LEU A 16 -79.86 -72.86 40.08
C LEU A 16 -79.59 -73.16 38.60
N GLN A 17 -78.69 -72.38 37.95
CA GLN A 17 -77.51 -72.96 37.27
C GLN A 17 -76.42 -71.94 36.90
N PHE A 18 -75.28 -72.45 36.42
CA PHE A 18 -73.98 -71.79 36.22
C PHE A 18 -73.62 -71.65 34.73
N GLN A 19 -72.84 -70.60 34.38
CA GLN A 19 -71.86 -70.55 33.26
C GLN A 19 -72.39 -70.65 31.80
N THR A 20 -71.68 -70.19 30.75
CA THR A 20 -70.50 -69.28 30.65
C THR A 20 -70.70 -68.21 29.54
N PRO A 21 -69.85 -67.98 28.51
CA PRO A 21 -69.25 -66.66 28.40
C PRO A 21 -69.56 -65.92 27.09
N ILE A 22 -69.56 -64.58 27.14
CA ILE A 22 -69.26 -63.76 25.96
C ILE A 22 -67.86 -63.18 26.15
N ILE A 23 -66.87 -63.94 25.68
CA ILE A 23 -65.58 -63.37 25.28
C ILE A 23 -65.86 -62.52 24.04
N CYS A 24 -65.43 -61.25 24.05
CA CYS A 24 -65.36 -60.45 22.85
C CYS A 24 -63.94 -59.90 22.73
N ASP A 25 -63.04 -60.78 22.29
CA ASP A 25 -61.70 -60.39 21.86
C ASP A 25 -61.82 -59.41 20.71
N TYR A 26 -61.38 -58.16 20.92
CA TYR A 26 -60.76 -57.37 19.85
C TYR A 26 -59.63 -56.51 20.42
N PHE A 27 -58.56 -57.19 20.85
CA PHE A 27 -57.23 -56.64 20.64
C PHE A 27 -57.04 -56.39 19.14
N GLN A 28 -57.25 -55.15 18.68
CA GLN A 28 -56.60 -54.72 17.44
C GLN A 28 -55.10 -54.68 17.71
N LYS A 29 -54.42 -55.77 17.36
CA LYS A 29 -52.97 -55.88 17.36
C LYS A 29 -52.41 -54.86 16.37
N THR A 30 -51.93 -53.72 16.86
CA THR A 30 -50.86 -52.99 16.17
C THR A 30 -49.62 -53.90 16.18
N PRO A 31 -49.01 -54.23 15.03
CA PRO A 31 -47.89 -55.16 15.02
C PRO A 31 -46.63 -54.55 15.66
N ASN A 32 -46.00 -55.30 16.57
CA ASN A 32 -44.63 -55.10 17.04
C ASN A 32 -44.29 -53.70 17.60
N GLU A 33 -45.11 -53.18 18.51
CA GLU A 33 -44.68 -52.14 19.46
C GLU A 33 -44.45 -52.73 20.86
N GLU A 34 -43.23 -52.60 21.37
CA GLU A 34 -42.90 -52.99 22.75
C GLU A 34 -43.45 -51.96 23.75
N PHE A 35 -44.54 -52.32 24.44
CA PHE A 35 -45.07 -51.50 25.53
C PHE A 35 -44.22 -51.65 26.80
N ILE A 36 -43.65 -50.54 27.26
CA ILE A 36 -42.93 -50.47 28.54
C ILE A 36 -43.96 -50.57 29.67
N LEU A 37 -43.80 -51.59 30.53
CA LEU A 37 -44.51 -51.71 31.80
C LEU A 37 -43.74 -50.96 32.90
N VAL A 38 -44.30 -49.85 33.36
CA VAL A 38 -43.80 -49.11 34.53
C VAL A 38 -44.70 -49.37 35.73
N ASN A 39 -44.13 -49.97 36.77
CA ASN A 39 -44.74 -50.05 38.10
C ASN A 39 -44.15 -48.92 38.98
N ASP A 40 -45.00 -48.16 39.68
CA ASP A 40 -44.55 -46.99 40.45
C ASP A 40 -43.86 -47.40 41.78
N GLU A 41 -42.55 -47.66 41.69
CA GLU A 41 -41.66 -48.10 42.78
C GLU A 41 -41.64 -47.15 44.00
N ASN A 42 -42.11 -45.90 43.86
CA ASN A 42 -42.16 -44.90 44.93
C ASN A 42 -42.91 -45.38 46.20
N THR A 43 -43.82 -46.34 46.05
CA THR A 43 -44.53 -46.99 47.17
C THR A 43 -43.65 -47.89 48.06
N LYS A 44 -42.42 -48.25 47.65
CA LYS A 44 -41.51 -49.06 48.48
C LYS A 44 -40.91 -48.30 49.67
N ARG A 45 -40.74 -46.97 49.58
CA ARG A 45 -39.95 -46.19 50.56
C ARG A 45 -40.70 -45.74 51.82
N PHE A 46 -42.00 -46.05 51.94
CA PHE A 46 -42.83 -45.80 53.13
C PHE A 46 -43.66 -47.03 53.54
N ARG A 47 -43.07 -48.24 53.47
CA ARG A 47 -43.71 -49.47 53.97
C ARG A 47 -43.63 -49.62 55.50
N GLN A 48 -44.19 -48.66 56.23
CA GLN A 48 -44.63 -48.83 57.61
C GLN A 48 -45.89 -47.98 57.86
N ALA A 49 -46.90 -48.58 58.50
CA ALA A 49 -48.18 -47.96 58.89
C ALA A 49 -49.13 -47.45 57.78
N THR A 50 -49.64 -48.34 56.92
CA THR A 50 -51.11 -48.56 56.74
C THR A 50 -51.40 -49.71 55.75
N LEU A 51 -52.48 -50.46 55.97
CA LEU A 51 -52.99 -51.44 55.00
C LEU A 51 -53.94 -50.76 54.00
N GLU A 52 -53.48 -50.51 52.78
CA GLU A 52 -54.34 -50.37 51.59
C GLU A 52 -53.50 -50.58 50.33
N ASN A 53 -53.67 -51.72 49.64
CA ASN A 53 -52.91 -52.05 48.43
C ASN A 53 -53.39 -51.24 47.21
N THR A 54 -52.88 -50.02 47.05
CA THR A 54 -52.97 -49.26 45.79
C THR A 54 -51.75 -49.55 44.93
N GLN A 55 -51.88 -50.46 43.97
CA GLN A 55 -50.89 -50.64 42.90
C GLN A 55 -51.31 -49.83 41.68
N HIS A 56 -50.33 -49.14 41.07
CA HIS A 56 -50.46 -48.45 39.80
C HIS A 56 -49.46 -49.05 38.81
N SER A 57 -49.97 -49.65 37.75
CA SER A 57 -49.19 -50.16 36.62
C SER A 57 -49.55 -49.36 35.37
N PHE A 58 -48.54 -48.80 34.71
CA PHE A 58 -48.69 -48.02 33.49
C PHE A 58 -48.05 -48.76 32.32
N PHE A 59 -48.77 -48.84 31.20
CA PHE A 59 -48.30 -49.40 29.94
C PHE A 59 -48.24 -48.27 28.91
N HIS A 60 -47.07 -48.01 28.35
CA HIS A 60 -46.88 -46.96 27.33
C HIS A 60 -45.76 -47.31 26.34
N ASN A 61 -45.80 -46.69 25.18
CA ASN A 61 -44.63 -46.55 24.30
C ASN A 61 -44.32 -45.05 24.07
N TYR A 62 -44.63 -44.21 25.08
CA TYR A 62 -44.39 -42.76 25.05
C TYR A 62 -42.87 -42.45 25.03
N PRO A 63 -42.36 -41.55 24.17
CA PRO A 63 -43.09 -40.58 23.33
C PRO A 63 -43.56 -41.08 21.95
N THR A 64 -43.13 -42.26 21.50
CA THR A 64 -43.48 -42.84 20.19
C THR A 64 -44.99 -42.95 19.97
N SER A 65 -45.71 -43.35 21.02
CA SER A 65 -47.18 -43.31 21.08
C SER A 65 -47.65 -42.33 22.16
N PRO A 66 -48.62 -41.44 21.89
CA PRO A 66 -49.16 -40.51 22.89
C PRO A 66 -50.07 -41.20 23.92
N TYR A 67 -50.39 -42.48 23.73
CA TYR A 67 -51.33 -43.24 24.56
C TYR A 67 -50.62 -43.91 25.75
N ILE A 68 -51.25 -43.80 26.92
CA ILE A 68 -50.81 -44.38 28.19
C ILE A 68 -52.00 -45.11 28.81
N HIS A 69 -51.85 -46.39 29.11
CA HIS A 69 -52.88 -47.20 29.74
C HIS A 69 -52.50 -47.43 31.20
N ALA A 70 -53.26 -46.86 32.13
CA ALA A 70 -53.09 -47.06 33.56
C ALA A 70 -54.07 -48.12 34.06
N ASN A 71 -53.58 -49.14 34.76
CA ASN A 71 -54.40 -50.02 35.58
C ASN A 71 -54.18 -49.68 37.05
N ARG A 72 -55.22 -49.21 37.74
CA ARG A 72 -55.15 -48.84 39.17
C ARG A 72 -55.97 -49.81 40.01
N VAL A 73 -55.34 -50.40 41.02
CA VAL A 73 -56.01 -51.30 41.96
C VAL A 73 -56.52 -50.50 43.16
N PHE A 74 -57.82 -50.53 43.40
CA PHE A 74 -58.44 -49.97 44.62
C PHE A 74 -59.38 -51.00 45.24
N GLY A 75 -59.17 -51.34 46.52
CA GLY A 75 -60.02 -52.31 47.23
C GLY A 75 -60.08 -53.70 46.57
N GLY A 76 -59.02 -54.11 45.88
CA GLY A 76 -58.97 -55.37 45.11
C GLY A 76 -59.68 -55.34 43.75
N LYS A 77 -60.22 -54.20 43.31
CA LYS A 77 -60.79 -54.03 41.96
C LYS A 77 -59.84 -53.24 41.05
N ASN A 78 -59.75 -53.68 39.80
CA ASN A 78 -59.00 -53.01 38.75
C ASN A 78 -59.83 -51.91 38.11
N TYR A 79 -59.28 -50.71 38.04
CA TYR A 79 -59.84 -49.55 37.36
C TYR A 79 -58.91 -49.18 36.18
N PRO A 80 -59.16 -49.72 34.98
CA PRO A 80 -58.42 -49.34 33.79
C PRO A 80 -58.82 -47.94 33.32
N GLN A 81 -57.84 -47.11 32.98
CA GLN A 81 -58.06 -45.77 32.43
C GLN A 81 -56.99 -45.48 31.37
N SER A 82 -57.42 -45.04 30.19
CA SER A 82 -56.55 -44.55 29.13
C SER A 82 -56.35 -43.03 29.22
N TYR A 83 -55.15 -42.60 28.86
CA TYR A 83 -54.78 -41.21 28.64
C TYR A 83 -54.17 -41.08 27.26
N LYS A 84 -54.36 -39.93 26.64
CA LYS A 84 -53.70 -39.50 25.41
C LYS A 84 -53.08 -38.14 25.68
N ILE A 85 -51.75 -38.12 25.76
CA ILE A 85 -50.99 -36.89 26.02
C ILE A 85 -51.01 -36.03 24.76
N ILE A 86 -51.63 -34.86 24.85
CA ILE A 86 -51.68 -33.86 23.78
C ILE A 86 -50.57 -32.82 23.95
N SER A 87 -50.18 -32.54 25.20
CA SER A 87 -49.02 -31.71 25.54
C SER A 87 -48.51 -32.08 26.93
N LEU A 88 -47.20 -32.35 27.07
CA LEU A 88 -46.57 -32.46 28.39
C LEU A 88 -46.47 -31.10 29.12
N GLY A 89 -46.57 -29.98 28.40
CA GLY A 89 -46.31 -28.67 28.96
C GLY A 89 -44.84 -28.47 29.38
N GLN A 90 -44.61 -27.62 30.38
CA GLN A 90 -43.29 -27.34 30.98
C GLN A 90 -43.42 -27.04 32.48
N TYR A 91 -42.42 -27.37 33.29
CA TYR A 91 -42.37 -26.96 34.70
C TYR A 91 -41.74 -25.56 34.86
N PRO A 92 -42.46 -24.55 35.39
CA PRO A 92 -41.90 -23.22 35.62
C PRO A 92 -41.00 -23.18 36.86
N THR A 93 -40.09 -22.21 36.95
CA THR A 93 -39.09 -22.06 38.03
C THR A 93 -39.68 -22.05 39.46
N ARG A 94 -40.95 -21.71 39.61
CA ARG A 94 -41.74 -21.89 40.85
C ARG A 94 -42.90 -22.85 40.59
N VAL A 95 -42.61 -24.15 40.62
CA VAL A 95 -43.60 -25.23 40.45
C VAL A 95 -44.61 -25.22 41.59
N ILE A 96 -45.89 -25.30 41.25
CA ILE A 96 -46.98 -25.58 42.17
C ILE A 96 -47.19 -27.10 42.23
N TYR A 97 -47.41 -27.63 43.43
CA TYR A 97 -47.67 -29.05 43.67
C TYR A 97 -49.16 -29.28 43.92
N THR A 98 -49.64 -30.50 43.66
CA THR A 98 -50.98 -30.91 44.07
C THR A 98 -51.12 -30.89 45.59
N ARG A 99 -52.37 -30.82 46.10
CA ARG A 99 -52.64 -30.99 47.53
C ARG A 99 -52.08 -32.35 47.99
N LYS A 100 -51.44 -32.37 49.17
CA LYS A 100 -50.86 -33.59 49.74
C LYS A 100 -51.97 -34.55 50.16
N GLU A 101 -52.14 -35.65 49.42
CA GLU A 101 -53.13 -36.70 49.69
C GLU A 101 -52.38 -38.01 49.95
N LYS A 102 -52.74 -38.73 51.03
CA LYS A 102 -52.02 -39.91 51.55
C LYS A 102 -50.49 -39.76 51.60
N GLY A 103 -50.01 -38.55 51.90
CA GLY A 103 -48.59 -38.24 52.01
C GLY A 103 -47.88 -37.81 50.72
N ILE A 104 -48.48 -38.00 49.55
CA ILE A 104 -47.86 -37.75 48.23
C ILE A 104 -48.36 -36.43 47.63
N ASN A 105 -47.51 -35.74 46.89
CA ASN A 105 -47.84 -34.55 46.09
C ASN A 105 -47.06 -34.54 44.76
N TYR A 106 -47.73 -34.19 43.67
CA TYR A 106 -47.16 -34.24 42.31
C TYR A 106 -46.86 -32.84 41.77
N LYS A 107 -45.82 -32.70 40.94
CA LYS A 107 -45.49 -31.43 40.26
C LYS A 107 -46.55 -31.12 39.20
N VAL A 108 -47.12 -29.91 39.20
CA VAL A 108 -48.11 -29.49 38.19
C VAL A 108 -47.43 -28.76 37.03
N PRO A 109 -47.43 -29.29 35.80
CA PRO A 109 -46.87 -28.62 34.63
C PRO A 109 -47.75 -27.46 34.13
N ASN A 110 -47.17 -26.55 33.36
CA ASN A 110 -47.83 -25.44 32.67
C ASN A 110 -48.06 -25.78 31.19
N ASN A 111 -49.23 -25.43 30.63
CA ASN A 111 -49.65 -25.76 29.25
C ASN A 111 -49.69 -27.27 28.95
N TYR A 112 -49.86 -28.10 29.97
CA TYR A 112 -50.10 -29.54 29.82
C TYR A 112 -51.55 -29.78 29.41
N GLN A 113 -51.76 -30.78 28.55
CA GLN A 113 -53.06 -31.15 28.01
C GLN A 113 -53.14 -32.67 27.87
N VAL A 114 -54.17 -33.28 28.44
CA VAL A 114 -54.43 -34.73 28.37
C VAL A 114 -55.90 -35.01 28.07
N GLU A 115 -56.15 -35.92 27.15
CA GLU A 115 -57.47 -36.46 26.84
C GLU A 115 -57.64 -37.81 27.56
N THR A 116 -58.77 -38.01 28.24
CA THR A 116 -59.08 -39.26 28.98
C THR A 116 -60.59 -39.52 28.98
N LEU A 117 -61.00 -40.74 29.34
CA LEU A 117 -62.42 -41.09 29.47
C LEU A 117 -62.88 -40.93 30.92
N LEU A 118 -63.92 -40.12 31.17
CA LEU A 118 -64.59 -40.03 32.46
C LEU A 118 -66.10 -40.21 32.30
N ASN A 119 -66.66 -41.22 32.98
CA ASN A 119 -68.10 -41.54 32.98
C ASN A 119 -68.70 -41.69 31.55
N GLY A 120 -67.94 -42.30 30.64
CA GLY A 120 -68.35 -42.53 29.24
C GLY A 120 -68.18 -41.34 28.29
N LEU A 121 -67.72 -40.17 28.79
CA LEU A 121 -67.38 -39.01 27.96
C LEU A 121 -65.87 -38.87 27.82
N THR A 122 -65.41 -38.53 26.61
CA THR A 122 -64.04 -38.06 26.38
C THR A 122 -63.91 -36.63 26.92
N VAL A 123 -62.97 -36.43 27.83
CA VAL A 123 -62.70 -35.13 28.47
C VAL A 123 -61.26 -34.70 28.26
N LEU A 124 -61.06 -33.41 27.99
CA LEU A 124 -59.77 -32.78 27.75
C LEU A 124 -59.39 -31.91 28.94
N CYS A 125 -58.44 -32.39 29.73
CA CYS A 125 -57.95 -31.73 30.94
C CYS A 125 -56.71 -30.88 30.63
N LYS A 126 -56.73 -29.60 31.02
CA LYS A 126 -55.67 -28.62 30.72
C LYS A 126 -55.21 -27.87 31.97
N THR A 127 -53.91 -27.61 32.09
CA THR A 127 -53.34 -26.75 33.15
C THR A 127 -52.66 -25.51 32.57
N GLN A 128 -52.95 -24.33 33.13
CA GLN A 128 -52.34 -23.07 32.72
C GLN A 128 -51.96 -22.23 33.94
N TYR A 129 -50.71 -21.80 34.03
CA TYR A 129 -50.23 -20.91 35.09
C TYR A 129 -50.62 -19.46 34.75
N GLN A 130 -51.17 -18.76 35.73
CA GLN A 130 -51.50 -17.34 35.64
C GLN A 130 -50.56 -16.55 36.55
N PHE A 131 -49.68 -15.77 35.92
CA PHE A 131 -48.66 -14.96 36.60
C PHE A 131 -49.24 -13.57 36.91
N SER A 132 -49.78 -13.44 38.12
CA SER A 132 -50.31 -12.17 38.67
C SER A 132 -49.54 -11.78 39.95
N ARG A 133 -50.12 -10.92 40.81
CA ARG A 133 -49.61 -10.67 42.18
C ARG A 133 -49.43 -11.95 43.01
N LYS A 134 -50.10 -13.05 42.63
CA LYS A 134 -49.86 -14.41 43.13
C LYS A 134 -49.83 -15.39 41.95
N ILE A 135 -48.95 -16.38 42.01
CA ILE A 135 -48.92 -17.48 41.04
C ILE A 135 -50.06 -18.44 41.38
N VAL A 136 -50.93 -18.74 40.41
CA VAL A 136 -52.02 -19.71 40.53
C VAL A 136 -52.09 -20.57 39.27
N VAL A 137 -52.65 -21.78 39.36
CA VAL A 137 -52.90 -22.65 38.21
C VAL A 137 -54.39 -22.72 37.94
N ARG A 138 -54.79 -22.44 36.70
CA ARG A 138 -56.12 -22.74 36.16
C ARG A 138 -56.13 -24.18 35.70
N TYR A 139 -56.95 -24.99 36.36
CA TYR A 139 -57.28 -26.36 35.96
C TYR A 139 -58.59 -26.31 35.19
N THR A 140 -58.58 -26.68 33.91
CA THR A 140 -59.75 -26.68 33.04
C THR A 140 -60.09 -28.12 32.64
N VAL A 141 -61.38 -28.46 32.62
CA VAL A 141 -61.92 -29.68 32.02
C VAL A 141 -62.83 -29.25 30.88
N GLU A 142 -62.49 -29.62 29.65
CA GLU A 142 -63.30 -29.45 28.45
C GLU A 142 -63.94 -30.79 28.05
N TRP A 143 -65.14 -30.75 27.47
CA TRP A 143 -65.84 -31.93 26.97
C TRP A 143 -66.84 -31.54 25.89
N THR A 144 -67.19 -32.48 25.02
CA THR A 144 -68.28 -32.32 24.06
C THR A 144 -69.59 -32.78 24.70
N ASP A 145 -70.64 -31.95 24.63
CA ASP A 145 -71.98 -32.33 25.09
C ASP A 145 -72.74 -33.18 24.05
N LYS A 146 -73.95 -33.64 24.42
CA LYS A 146 -74.79 -34.50 23.56
C LYS A 146 -75.20 -33.84 22.23
N ASN A 147 -75.03 -32.53 22.08
CA ASN A 147 -75.39 -31.75 20.90
C ASN A 147 -74.14 -31.39 20.06
N GLY A 148 -72.96 -31.91 20.40
CA GLY A 148 -71.71 -31.61 19.71
C GLY A 148 -71.03 -30.30 20.14
N GLN A 149 -71.55 -29.59 21.16
CA GLN A 149 -70.92 -28.35 21.62
C GLN A 149 -69.83 -28.61 22.64
N ILE A 150 -68.66 -27.97 22.46
CA ILE A 150 -67.57 -28.01 23.43
C ILE A 150 -67.95 -27.09 24.62
N ARG A 151 -68.06 -27.69 25.81
CA ARG A 151 -68.21 -26.99 27.09
C ARG A 151 -66.90 -27.04 27.86
N SER A 152 -66.73 -26.12 28.81
CA SER A 152 -65.58 -26.09 29.70
C SER A 152 -65.97 -25.64 31.10
N SER A 153 -65.43 -26.30 32.11
CA SER A 153 -65.46 -25.85 33.51
C SER A 153 -64.03 -25.68 33.99
N TYR A 154 -63.79 -24.77 34.94
CA TYR A 154 -62.43 -24.55 35.46
C TYR A 154 -62.41 -24.20 36.95
N SER A 155 -61.27 -24.46 37.59
CA SER A 155 -60.99 -24.07 38.96
C SER A 155 -59.60 -23.47 39.08
N LEU A 156 -59.44 -22.47 39.96
CA LEU A 156 -58.15 -21.96 40.42
C LEU A 156 -57.69 -22.63 41.72
N SER A 157 -58.50 -23.52 42.29
CA SER A 157 -58.28 -24.12 43.61
C SER A 157 -57.56 -25.47 43.55
N SER A 158 -58.03 -26.38 42.69
CA SER A 158 -57.37 -27.67 42.42
C SER A 158 -57.96 -28.39 41.19
N ALA A 159 -57.21 -29.35 40.65
CA ALA A 159 -57.69 -30.30 39.64
C ALA A 159 -58.97 -31.05 40.07
N GLY A 160 -59.04 -31.48 41.33
CA GLY A 160 -60.21 -32.18 41.87
C GLY A 160 -61.45 -31.29 42.01
N ALA A 161 -61.25 -29.98 42.24
CA ALA A 161 -62.35 -29.01 42.24
C ALA A 161 -62.88 -28.79 40.81
N ALA A 162 -62.01 -28.72 39.79
CA ALA A 162 -62.45 -28.67 38.39
C ALA A 162 -63.22 -29.94 37.98
N GLY A 163 -62.71 -31.13 38.32
CA GLY A 163 -63.42 -32.39 38.08
C GLY A 163 -64.76 -32.50 38.81
N SER A 164 -64.87 -31.92 40.01
CA SER A 164 -66.13 -31.88 40.76
C SER A 164 -67.16 -30.92 40.15
N LEU A 165 -66.72 -29.81 39.53
CA LEU A 165 -67.60 -28.92 38.76
C LEU A 165 -68.14 -29.61 37.52
N PHE A 166 -67.28 -30.26 36.73
CA PHE A 166 -67.67 -31.10 35.59
C PHE A 166 -68.72 -32.17 35.99
N LEU A 167 -68.48 -32.93 37.06
CA LEU A 167 -69.42 -33.95 37.54
C LEU A 167 -70.75 -33.35 38.03
N LYS A 168 -70.73 -32.13 38.59
CA LYS A 168 -71.96 -31.42 38.96
C LYS A 168 -72.79 -31.04 37.73
N GLU A 169 -72.14 -30.55 36.68
CA GLU A 169 -72.80 -30.15 35.42
C GLU A 169 -73.33 -31.32 34.58
N ILE A 170 -72.63 -32.46 34.56
CA ILE A 170 -73.04 -33.64 33.76
C ILE A 170 -73.95 -34.62 34.51
N CYS A 171 -73.69 -34.87 35.80
CA CYS A 171 -74.35 -35.98 36.52
C CYS A 171 -75.45 -35.54 37.49
N ASN A 172 -75.65 -34.24 37.74
CA ASN A 172 -76.55 -33.71 38.79
C ASN A 172 -76.32 -34.30 40.19
N LYS A 173 -75.13 -34.85 40.47
CA LYS A 173 -74.76 -35.48 41.75
C LYS A 173 -73.77 -34.58 42.52
N PRO A 174 -74.23 -33.67 43.39
CA PRO A 174 -73.37 -32.65 44.00
C PRO A 174 -72.29 -33.20 44.94
N ASN A 175 -72.41 -34.45 45.40
CA ASN A 175 -71.47 -35.09 46.32
C ASN A 175 -70.46 -36.01 45.61
N SER A 176 -70.54 -36.19 44.29
CA SER A 176 -69.60 -37.02 43.53
C SER A 176 -68.25 -36.33 43.37
N ARG A 177 -67.20 -36.91 43.99
CA ARG A 177 -65.82 -36.44 43.87
C ARG A 177 -65.03 -37.35 42.94
N VAL A 178 -64.17 -36.76 42.11
CA VAL A 178 -63.15 -37.47 41.31
C VAL A 178 -61.76 -37.06 41.79
N SER A 179 -60.83 -38.01 41.82
CA SER A 179 -59.43 -37.74 42.12
C SER A 179 -58.85 -36.78 41.07
N GLY A 180 -58.37 -35.62 41.52
CA GLY A 180 -57.85 -34.58 40.62
C GLY A 180 -56.53 -34.97 39.96
N THR A 181 -55.68 -35.72 40.66
CA THR A 181 -54.43 -36.28 40.12
C THR A 181 -54.74 -37.28 39.02
N THR A 182 -55.65 -38.22 39.30
CA THR A 182 -56.10 -39.27 38.37
C THR A 182 -56.82 -38.71 37.15
N LEU A 183 -57.68 -37.69 37.30
CA LEU A 183 -58.36 -37.07 36.15
C LEU A 183 -57.37 -36.34 35.22
N PHE A 184 -56.39 -35.64 35.78
CA PHE A 184 -55.39 -34.88 35.01
C PHE A 184 -54.12 -35.70 34.72
N GLY A 185 -54.10 -37.02 34.98
CA GLY A 185 -52.94 -37.89 34.77
C GLY A 185 -51.67 -37.50 35.54
N LEU A 186 -51.77 -36.63 36.56
CA LEU A 186 -50.63 -36.05 37.28
C LEU A 186 -49.89 -37.06 38.17
N ASP A 187 -50.47 -38.24 38.38
CA ASP A 187 -49.88 -39.38 39.10
C ASP A 187 -48.98 -40.26 38.21
N THR A 188 -48.83 -39.94 36.92
CA THR A 188 -47.89 -40.62 36.00
C THR A 188 -46.43 -40.20 36.27
N SER A 189 -45.84 -40.73 37.34
CA SER A 189 -44.48 -40.36 37.83
C SER A 189 -43.39 -40.43 36.74
N PHE A 190 -43.48 -41.39 35.81
CA PHE A 190 -42.54 -41.53 34.70
C PHE A 190 -42.58 -40.37 33.69
N LEU A 191 -43.73 -39.69 33.50
CA LEU A 191 -43.77 -38.50 32.63
C LEU A 191 -42.96 -37.34 33.20
N GLN A 192 -42.83 -37.23 34.53
CA GLN A 192 -41.92 -36.27 35.14
C GLN A 192 -40.46 -36.60 34.83
N GLN A 193 -40.09 -37.89 34.86
CA GLN A 193 -38.74 -38.35 34.53
C GLN A 193 -38.43 -38.11 33.04
N ILE A 194 -39.37 -38.39 32.14
CA ILE A 194 -39.26 -38.05 30.71
C ILE A 194 -39.15 -36.54 30.50
N HIS A 195 -39.86 -35.71 31.28
CA HIS A 195 -39.69 -34.25 31.27
C HIS A 195 -38.27 -33.82 31.67
N GLU A 196 -37.70 -34.45 32.70
CA GLU A 196 -36.35 -34.17 33.19
C GLU A 196 -35.26 -34.66 32.22
N ILE A 197 -35.53 -35.73 31.46
CA ILE A 197 -34.69 -36.19 30.33
C ILE A 197 -34.79 -35.21 29.14
N ILE A 198 -35.99 -34.81 28.72
CA ILE A 198 -36.21 -33.86 27.61
C ILE A 198 -35.64 -32.47 27.92
N ALA A 199 -35.55 -32.10 29.20
CA ALA A 199 -34.92 -30.85 29.67
C ALA A 199 -33.39 -30.94 29.83
N SER A 200 -32.80 -32.14 29.85
CA SER A 200 -31.35 -32.36 29.94
C SER A 200 -30.70 -32.81 28.63
N GLN A 201 -31.48 -33.25 27.64
CA GLN A 201 -31.02 -33.35 26.26
C GLN A 201 -30.77 -31.95 25.67
N PRO A 202 -29.67 -31.73 24.92
CA PRO A 202 -29.39 -30.45 24.26
C PRO A 202 -30.33 -30.27 23.07
N GLN A 203 -31.50 -29.67 23.31
CA GLN A 203 -32.48 -29.40 22.25
C GLN A 203 -31.86 -28.52 21.15
N GLN A 204 -32.00 -28.97 19.89
CA GLN A 204 -31.88 -28.08 18.74
C GLN A 204 -33.08 -27.12 18.71
N ILE A 205 -33.04 -26.13 19.59
CA ILE A 205 -33.89 -24.94 19.50
C ILE A 205 -33.60 -24.28 18.14
N PRO A 206 -34.61 -23.82 17.38
CA PRO A 206 -34.40 -22.91 16.26
C PRO A 206 -33.73 -21.63 16.78
N ALA A 207 -32.41 -21.57 16.66
CA ALA A 207 -31.57 -20.85 17.62
C ALA A 207 -31.74 -19.33 17.56
N ASN A 208 -32.49 -18.80 18.53
CA ASN A 208 -32.93 -17.41 18.65
C ASN A 208 -33.94 -16.99 17.56
N ARG A 209 -35.03 -16.34 17.98
CA ARG A 209 -35.47 -15.15 17.24
C ARG A 209 -34.36 -14.11 17.39
N LYS A 210 -33.40 -14.13 16.44
CA LYS A 210 -32.38 -13.10 16.26
C LYS A 210 -33.14 -11.76 16.26
N ARG A 211 -32.98 -10.91 17.30
CA ARG A 211 -33.61 -9.57 17.37
C ARG A 211 -33.44 -8.86 16.02
N CYS A 212 -34.48 -8.14 15.58
CA CYS A 212 -34.47 -7.50 14.27
C CYS A 212 -33.23 -6.59 14.15
N PHE A 213 -32.65 -6.46 12.96
CA PHE A 213 -31.39 -5.72 12.82
C PHE A 213 -31.52 -4.24 13.24
N THR A 214 -32.73 -3.69 13.13
CA THR A 214 -33.13 -2.36 13.63
C THR A 214 -33.28 -2.26 15.15
N GLU A 215 -33.52 -3.37 15.86
CA GLU A 215 -33.64 -3.44 17.33
C GLU A 215 -32.26 -3.52 18.04
N LEU A 216 -31.17 -3.64 17.28
CA LEU A 216 -29.81 -3.71 17.82
C LEU A 216 -29.28 -2.30 18.09
N THR A 217 -29.15 -1.94 19.37
CA THR A 217 -28.80 -0.58 19.79
C THR A 217 -27.31 -0.25 19.69
N SER A 218 -26.41 -1.24 19.68
CA SER A 218 -24.97 -1.00 19.56
C SER A 218 -24.36 -1.53 18.26
N GLN A 219 -23.41 -0.77 17.70
CA GLN A 219 -22.73 -1.16 16.46
C GLN A 219 -21.96 -2.48 16.61
N SER A 220 -21.45 -2.80 17.80
CA SER A 220 -20.84 -4.11 18.08
C SER A 220 -21.83 -5.28 17.91
N GLN A 221 -23.09 -5.12 18.32
CA GLN A 221 -24.13 -6.13 18.11
C GLN A 221 -24.49 -6.28 16.62
N LYS A 222 -24.62 -5.16 15.90
CA LYS A 222 -24.85 -5.14 14.44
C LYS A 222 -23.71 -5.82 13.68
N ASN A 223 -22.46 -5.44 13.95
CA ASN A 223 -21.27 -6.01 13.31
C ASN A 223 -21.13 -7.51 13.62
N LYS A 224 -21.42 -7.95 14.85
CA LYS A 224 -21.47 -9.38 15.19
C LYS A 224 -22.57 -10.14 14.43
N ARG A 225 -23.74 -9.52 14.19
CA ARG A 225 -24.81 -10.10 13.39
C ARG A 225 -24.40 -10.25 11.92
N ILE A 226 -23.80 -9.22 11.34
CA ILE A 226 -23.29 -9.20 9.96
C ILE A 226 -22.16 -10.23 9.78
N SER A 227 -21.20 -10.29 10.71
CA SER A 227 -20.11 -11.27 10.69
C SER A 227 -20.59 -12.73 10.81
N MET A 228 -21.62 -12.99 11.62
CA MET A 228 -22.26 -14.31 11.65
C MET A 228 -22.87 -14.68 10.28
N ILE A 229 -23.63 -13.76 9.66
CA ILE A 229 -24.22 -13.98 8.33
C ILE A 229 -23.14 -14.25 7.29
N GLY A 230 -22.03 -13.48 7.32
CA GLY A 230 -20.91 -13.71 6.41
C GLY A 230 -20.31 -15.11 6.53
N LYS A 231 -20.00 -15.56 7.76
CA LYS A 231 -19.49 -16.93 7.99
C LYS A 231 -20.49 -18.00 7.55
N GLU A 232 -21.78 -17.80 7.85
CA GLU A 232 -22.88 -18.70 7.51
C GLU A 232 -23.02 -18.84 5.97
N ILE A 233 -22.83 -17.75 5.19
CA ILE A 233 -22.78 -17.79 3.73
C ILE A 233 -21.49 -18.48 3.24
N ALA A 234 -20.31 -18.11 3.73
CA ALA A 234 -19.05 -18.70 3.26
C ALA A 234 -19.00 -20.22 3.42
N THR A 235 -19.50 -20.76 4.53
CA THR A 235 -19.64 -22.22 4.72
C THR A 235 -20.58 -22.83 3.68
N GLN A 236 -21.72 -22.20 3.37
CA GLN A 236 -22.64 -22.69 2.34
C GLN A 236 -22.03 -22.60 0.93
N THR A 237 -21.31 -21.52 0.61
CA THR A 237 -20.62 -21.36 -0.68
C THR A 237 -19.56 -22.44 -0.88
N LEU A 238 -18.75 -22.77 0.13
CA LEU A 238 -17.76 -23.86 0.04
C LEU A 238 -18.42 -25.22 -0.22
N THR A 239 -19.57 -25.51 0.41
CA THR A 239 -20.35 -26.71 0.13
C THR A 239 -20.83 -26.73 -1.33
N ILE A 240 -21.45 -25.64 -1.80
CA ILE A 240 -21.96 -25.52 -3.18
C ILE A 240 -20.83 -25.67 -4.21
N LEU A 241 -19.67 -25.06 -3.99
CA LEU A 241 -18.49 -25.19 -4.87
C LEU A 241 -18.00 -26.64 -4.94
N LYS A 242 -17.98 -27.36 -3.82
CA LYS A 242 -17.60 -28.78 -3.78
C LYS A 242 -18.63 -29.68 -4.48
N GLU A 243 -19.93 -29.46 -4.24
CA GLU A 243 -21.02 -30.19 -4.91
C GLU A 243 -21.01 -29.99 -6.44
N ASN A 244 -20.64 -28.79 -6.90
CA ASN A 244 -20.54 -28.44 -8.32
C ASN A 244 -19.15 -28.70 -8.94
N LYS A 245 -18.27 -29.44 -8.25
CA LYS A 245 -16.93 -29.84 -8.74
C LYS A 245 -16.01 -28.69 -9.15
N PHE A 246 -16.06 -27.57 -8.44
CA PHE A 246 -15.02 -26.52 -8.53
C PHE A 246 -13.76 -26.98 -7.75
N THR A 247 -13.22 -28.13 -8.14
CA THR A 247 -12.11 -28.82 -7.47
C THR A 247 -11.01 -29.22 -8.44
N SER A 248 -9.77 -29.22 -7.96
CA SER A 248 -8.60 -29.72 -8.66
C SER A 248 -8.65 -31.24 -8.90
N SER A 249 -7.64 -31.76 -9.61
CA SER A 249 -7.33 -33.20 -9.65
C SER A 249 -6.87 -33.79 -8.30
N SER A 250 -6.65 -32.97 -7.27
CA SER A 250 -6.40 -33.34 -5.86
C SER A 250 -7.65 -33.25 -4.96
N GLU A 251 -8.84 -33.02 -5.53
CA GLU A 251 -10.11 -32.72 -4.83
C GLU A 251 -10.14 -31.44 -3.96
N GLU A 252 -9.11 -30.60 -4.07
CA GLU A 252 -9.04 -29.30 -3.37
C GLU A 252 -9.90 -28.25 -4.10
N ILE A 253 -10.64 -27.42 -3.37
CA ILE A 253 -11.52 -26.41 -3.97
C ILE A 253 -10.67 -25.29 -4.60
N ILE A 254 -10.79 -25.10 -5.92
CA ILE A 254 -9.99 -24.14 -6.72
C ILE A 254 -10.65 -22.76 -6.88
N ALA A 255 -11.81 -22.55 -6.25
CA ALA A 255 -12.56 -21.30 -6.31
C ALA A 255 -12.75 -20.71 -4.91
N SER A 256 -12.44 -19.42 -4.75
CA SER A 256 -12.68 -18.64 -3.54
C SER A 256 -13.97 -17.84 -3.63
N LEU A 257 -14.57 -17.56 -2.48
CA LEU A 257 -15.48 -16.43 -2.29
C LEU A 257 -14.61 -15.25 -1.84
N GLU A 258 -14.55 -14.14 -2.58
CA GLU A 258 -13.69 -13.00 -2.22
C GLU A 258 -14.43 -11.92 -1.42
N ALA A 259 -15.63 -11.53 -1.86
CA ALA A 259 -16.40 -10.44 -1.26
C ALA A 259 -17.92 -10.63 -1.43
N ILE A 260 -18.70 -10.11 -0.47
CA ILE A 260 -20.16 -9.96 -0.59
C ILE A 260 -20.54 -8.53 -0.18
N ILE A 261 -21.19 -7.80 -1.09
CA ILE A 261 -21.69 -6.45 -0.85
C ILE A 261 -23.18 -6.52 -0.47
N LEU A 262 -23.51 -6.11 0.76
CA LEU A 262 -24.87 -6.04 1.28
C LEU A 262 -25.33 -4.59 1.39
N LYS A 263 -26.55 -4.26 0.98
CA LYS A 263 -27.18 -2.95 1.23
C LYS A 263 -28.19 -3.06 2.36
N ILE A 264 -27.89 -2.47 3.52
CA ILE A 264 -28.67 -2.59 4.76
C ILE A 264 -29.14 -1.20 5.18
N ASN A 265 -30.47 -0.96 5.17
CA ASN A 265 -31.09 0.32 5.52
C ASN A 265 -30.53 1.57 4.79
N GLY A 266 -29.91 1.37 3.62
CA GLY A 266 -29.26 2.43 2.83
C GLY A 266 -27.73 2.43 2.93
N GLU A 267 -27.17 1.93 4.04
CA GLU A 267 -25.72 1.72 4.19
C GLU A 267 -25.26 0.57 3.27
N ILE A 268 -24.07 0.71 2.69
CA ILE A 268 -23.39 -0.38 1.96
C ILE A 268 -22.39 -1.01 2.93
N VAL A 269 -22.49 -2.32 3.10
CA VAL A 269 -21.66 -3.12 3.99
C VAL A 269 -21.03 -4.23 3.17
N GLU A 270 -19.73 -4.13 2.94
CA GLU A 270 -18.94 -5.19 2.32
C GLU A 270 -18.44 -6.19 3.37
N LEU A 271 -18.51 -7.48 3.02
CA LEU A 271 -17.95 -8.61 3.75
C LEU A 271 -16.85 -9.22 2.89
N ASN A 272 -15.58 -8.99 3.24
CA ASN A 272 -14.44 -9.58 2.53
C ASN A 272 -14.00 -10.89 3.20
N PHE A 273 -13.78 -11.89 2.35
CA PHE A 273 -13.51 -13.28 2.66
C PHE A 273 -12.12 -13.65 2.14
N TYR A 274 -11.11 -12.97 2.68
CA TYR A 274 -9.72 -13.29 2.37
C TYR A 274 -9.45 -14.77 2.69
N SER A 275 -8.75 -15.45 1.79
CA SER A 275 -8.13 -16.74 2.09
C SER A 275 -7.14 -16.57 3.25
N ASP A 276 -6.95 -17.61 4.07
CA ASP A 276 -5.91 -17.63 5.11
C ASP A 276 -4.48 -17.68 4.52
N ASN A 277 -4.32 -17.57 3.19
CA ASN A 277 -3.03 -17.42 2.53
C ASN A 277 -2.51 -15.99 2.71
N ILE A 278 -1.85 -15.77 3.86
CA ILE A 278 -1.20 -14.50 4.25
C ILE A 278 -0.33 -13.94 3.10
N THR A 279 0.29 -14.82 2.31
CA THR A 279 1.11 -14.48 1.13
C THR A 279 0.36 -13.60 0.12
N ASP A 280 -0.85 -14.00 -0.28
CA ASP A 280 -1.62 -13.31 -1.34
C ASP A 280 -2.07 -11.93 -0.85
N PHE A 281 -2.53 -11.86 0.41
CA PHE A 281 -2.91 -10.59 1.04
C PHE A 281 -1.70 -9.65 1.17
N THR A 282 -0.50 -10.16 1.49
CA THR A 282 0.73 -9.38 1.52
C THR A 282 1.13 -8.89 0.13
N GLN A 283 1.08 -9.74 -0.90
CA GLN A 283 1.36 -9.32 -2.29
C GLN A 283 0.36 -8.26 -2.78
N HIS A 284 -0.91 -8.35 -2.37
CA HIS A 284 -1.94 -7.35 -2.68
C HIS A 284 -1.68 -6.01 -1.96
N LEU A 285 -1.29 -6.02 -0.69
CA LEU A 285 -0.84 -4.81 0.03
C LEU A 285 0.37 -4.17 -0.66
N ASP A 286 1.38 -4.98 -1.00
CA ASP A 286 2.62 -4.52 -1.63
C ASP A 286 2.36 -3.93 -3.03
N SER A 287 1.41 -4.50 -3.77
CA SER A 287 0.93 -3.96 -5.05
C SER A 287 0.24 -2.60 -4.89
N ILE A 288 -0.56 -2.41 -3.84
CA ILE A 288 -1.19 -1.11 -3.53
C ILE A 288 -0.13 -0.08 -3.12
N ILE A 289 0.84 -0.45 -2.28
CA ILE A 289 1.94 0.44 -1.86
C ILE A 289 2.74 0.88 -3.08
N ARG A 290 3.18 -0.08 -3.90
CA ARG A 290 3.88 0.18 -5.16
C ARG A 290 3.11 1.16 -6.06
N ALA A 291 1.82 0.90 -6.29
CA ALA A 291 0.99 1.79 -7.10
C ALA A 291 0.88 3.21 -6.50
N CYS A 292 0.79 3.33 -5.17
CA CYS A 292 0.79 4.64 -4.51
C CYS A 292 2.13 5.38 -4.63
N ASP A 293 3.25 4.65 -4.53
CA ASP A 293 4.58 5.22 -4.59
C ASP A 293 4.97 5.61 -6.03
N GLU A 294 4.66 4.78 -7.03
CA GLU A 294 4.85 5.07 -8.47
C GLU A 294 3.98 6.25 -8.96
N THR A 295 2.80 6.45 -8.37
CA THR A 295 1.88 7.56 -8.71
C THR A 295 1.94 8.75 -7.73
N LEU A 296 2.87 8.73 -6.77
CA LEU A 296 3.07 9.77 -5.75
C LEU A 296 1.80 10.10 -4.93
N ILE A 297 0.90 9.13 -4.74
CA ILE A 297 -0.30 9.27 -3.90
C ILE A 297 0.14 9.36 -2.44
N SER A 298 0.11 10.58 -1.90
CA SER A 298 0.39 10.82 -0.49
C SER A 298 -0.54 10.01 0.42
N ARG A 299 -0.04 9.65 1.61
CA ARG A 299 -0.80 8.99 2.67
C ARG A 299 -2.18 9.62 2.88
N ASP A 300 -2.25 10.95 2.84
CA ASP A 300 -3.47 11.71 3.07
C ASP A 300 -4.44 11.70 1.87
N SER A 301 -3.93 11.65 0.65
CA SER A 301 -4.72 11.43 -0.57
C SER A 301 -5.32 10.02 -0.59
N TYR A 302 -4.52 8.99 -0.27
CA TYR A 302 -5.03 7.62 -0.12
C TYR A 302 -6.06 7.51 1.00
N ARG A 303 -5.84 8.17 2.14
CA ARG A 303 -6.78 8.25 3.28
C ARG A 303 -8.12 8.90 2.91
N ARG A 304 -8.16 9.79 1.92
CA ARG A 304 -9.41 10.35 1.35
C ARG A 304 -10.05 9.39 0.36
N LEU A 305 -9.26 8.77 -0.51
CA LEU A 305 -9.74 7.79 -1.50
C LEU A 305 -10.40 6.57 -0.81
N ALA A 306 -9.73 5.99 0.19
CA ALA A 306 -10.24 4.88 1.02
C ALA A 306 -11.31 5.30 2.05
N LYS A 307 -11.82 6.54 1.98
CA LYS A 307 -13.09 6.97 2.61
C LYS A 307 -14.22 7.08 1.58
N ALA A 308 -13.90 7.45 0.33
CA ALA A 308 -14.87 7.56 -0.76
C ALA A 308 -15.22 6.19 -1.37
N VAL A 309 -14.25 5.28 -1.48
CA VAL A 309 -14.43 3.90 -1.94
C VAL A 309 -14.42 2.96 -0.73
N PRO A 310 -15.55 2.31 -0.36
CA PRO A 310 -15.64 1.47 0.84
C PRO A 310 -14.69 0.27 0.84
N ASN A 311 -14.46 -0.28 -0.35
CA ASN A 311 -13.78 -1.55 -0.60
C ASN A 311 -12.24 -1.44 -0.60
N LEU A 312 -11.69 -0.22 -0.55
CA LEU A 312 -10.25 -0.03 -0.45
C LEU A 312 -9.75 -0.35 0.97
N ILE A 313 -8.60 -1.03 1.02
CA ILE A 313 -7.89 -1.31 2.27
C ILE A 313 -7.64 -0.01 3.02
N ARG A 314 -7.85 -0.04 4.35
CA ARG A 314 -7.71 1.15 5.18
C ARG A 314 -6.25 1.60 5.24
N GLU A 315 -6.04 2.90 5.08
CA GLU A 315 -4.72 3.55 5.04
C GLU A 315 -3.74 3.06 6.12
N TYR A 316 -4.18 2.87 7.37
CA TYR A 316 -3.29 2.41 8.44
C TYR A 316 -2.68 1.01 8.21
N VAL A 317 -3.33 0.16 7.38
CA VAL A 317 -2.80 -1.17 7.01
C VAL A 317 -1.72 -1.02 5.94
N ILE A 318 -2.00 -0.20 4.91
CA ILE A 318 -1.04 0.18 3.87
C ILE A 318 0.20 0.82 4.50
N GLU A 319 0.00 1.77 5.42
CA GLU A 319 1.09 2.46 6.09
C GLU A 319 1.86 1.55 7.05
N LYS A 320 1.19 0.65 7.79
CA LYS A 320 1.88 -0.39 8.59
C LYS A 320 2.79 -1.24 7.71
N ARG A 321 2.29 -1.72 6.57
CA ARG A 321 3.05 -2.57 5.65
C ARG A 321 4.18 -1.80 4.95
N ARG A 322 3.97 -0.52 4.56
CA ARG A 322 5.05 0.36 4.07
C ARG A 322 6.17 0.47 5.11
N ASN A 323 5.82 0.67 6.39
CA ASN A 323 6.82 0.73 7.48
C ASN A 323 7.53 -0.60 7.76
N GLU A 324 6.90 -1.74 7.46
CA GLU A 324 7.58 -3.05 7.48
C GLU A 324 8.60 -3.16 6.33
N ILE A 325 8.19 -2.82 5.10
CA ILE A 325 9.08 -2.79 3.92
C ILE A 325 10.29 -1.88 4.18
N THR A 326 10.07 -0.66 4.68
CA THR A 326 11.14 0.29 5.03
C THR A 326 12.11 -0.30 6.06
N LYS A 327 11.62 -1.03 7.07
CA LYS A 327 12.48 -1.68 8.07
C LYS A 327 13.31 -2.82 7.45
N THR A 328 12.72 -3.65 6.60
CA THR A 328 13.45 -4.69 5.86
C THR A 328 14.51 -4.06 4.95
N MET A 329 14.16 -3.06 4.15
CA MET A 329 15.10 -2.41 3.23
C MET A 329 16.22 -1.66 3.97
N ASN A 330 15.95 -1.01 5.10
CA ASN A 330 16.98 -0.39 5.93
C ASN A 330 17.93 -1.41 6.59
N SER A 331 17.52 -2.68 6.73
CA SER A 331 18.40 -3.76 7.21
C SER A 331 19.29 -4.36 6.12
N LEU A 332 18.83 -4.31 4.86
CA LEU A 332 19.55 -4.80 3.68
C LEU A 332 20.51 -3.74 3.11
N ILE A 333 20.03 -2.50 2.97
CA ILE A 333 20.77 -1.35 2.45
C ILE A 333 20.63 -0.19 3.44
N PRO A 334 21.44 -0.16 4.53
CA PRO A 334 21.35 0.90 5.54
C PRO A 334 21.63 2.29 4.96
N ILE A 335 20.67 3.21 5.14
CA ILE A 335 20.85 4.64 4.89
C ILE A 335 21.61 5.23 6.08
N LYS A 336 22.76 5.82 5.83
CA LYS A 336 23.64 6.45 6.83
C LYS A 336 23.61 7.97 6.65
N SER A 337 23.28 8.71 7.71
CA SER A 337 23.39 10.17 7.72
C SER A 337 24.85 10.62 7.88
N PHE A 338 25.17 11.84 7.45
CA PHE A 338 26.44 12.52 7.69
C PHE A 338 26.27 14.03 7.57
N ASN A 339 27.20 14.79 8.16
CA ASN A 339 27.25 16.24 8.02
C ASN A 339 28.41 16.67 7.12
N ILE A 340 28.14 17.65 6.26
CA ILE A 340 29.10 18.37 5.40
C ILE A 340 29.49 19.71 6.02
N ASN A 341 28.64 20.27 6.86
CA ASN A 341 28.90 21.52 7.58
C ASN A 341 29.17 21.21 9.06
N SER A 342 30.43 21.23 9.49
CA SER A 342 30.79 21.44 10.91
C SER A 342 31.02 22.94 11.14
N VAL A 343 30.05 23.76 10.75
CA VAL A 343 30.09 25.22 10.80
C VAL A 343 28.80 25.68 11.45
N ASN A 344 28.94 26.46 12.51
CA ASN A 344 27.83 26.97 13.31
C ASN A 344 26.75 27.58 12.40
N PHE A 345 25.50 27.22 12.66
CA PHE A 345 24.42 28.17 12.49
C PHE A 345 24.54 29.12 13.69
N ASP A 346 24.77 30.41 13.43
CA ASP A 346 24.80 31.41 14.50
C ASP A 346 23.39 31.51 15.14
N ASP A 347 23.34 31.58 16.47
CA ASP A 347 22.10 31.72 17.24
C ASP A 347 21.30 32.97 16.85
N ASP A 348 19.98 32.83 16.71
CA ASP A 348 19.04 33.94 16.86
C ASP A 348 17.62 33.43 17.21
N ASN A 349 17.38 33.25 18.51
CA ASN A 349 16.08 33.37 19.23
C ASN A 349 14.98 32.29 19.05
N ASP A 350 14.93 31.38 20.03
CA ASP A 350 13.98 31.46 21.18
C ASP A 350 12.81 30.43 21.33
N ASP A 351 12.54 30.21 22.63
CA ASP A 351 11.51 29.48 23.40
C ASP A 351 11.04 28.05 23.03
N GLY A 352 11.40 27.13 23.93
CA GLY A 352 10.94 25.75 23.99
C GLY A 352 9.44 25.52 24.18
N ASN A 353 9.04 24.26 24.10
CA ASN A 353 8.40 23.55 25.22
C ASN A 353 8.37 22.04 24.96
N GLN A 354 8.49 21.24 26.04
CA GLN A 354 8.29 19.79 25.97
C GLN A 354 6.81 19.43 26.17
N GLN A 355 6.23 18.59 25.30
CA GLN A 355 5.14 17.67 25.64
C GLN A 355 5.34 16.32 24.91
N ASP A 356 4.57 15.31 25.30
CA ASP A 356 5.02 13.92 25.36
C ASP A 356 4.22 12.96 24.43
N ILE A 357 4.69 11.71 24.30
CA ILE A 357 4.02 10.49 23.78
C ILE A 357 4.10 10.20 22.26
N SER A 358 5.14 9.43 21.91
CA SER A 358 5.20 8.36 20.89
C SER A 358 5.05 8.67 19.39
N GLY A 359 6.12 8.40 18.61
CA GLY A 359 6.07 8.46 17.15
C GLY A 359 7.14 7.70 16.33
N ILE A 360 8.27 7.27 16.93
CA ILE A 360 9.51 6.94 16.18
C ILE A 360 9.91 8.09 15.26
N GLU A 361 10.09 9.27 15.86
CA GLU A 361 10.78 10.37 15.20
C GLU A 361 12.26 9.99 15.06
N PHE A 362 12.89 10.41 13.97
CA PHE A 362 14.34 10.57 13.96
C PHE A 362 14.63 11.79 14.84
N ASN A 363 15.63 11.72 15.73
CA ASN A 363 16.10 12.93 16.41
C ASN A 363 16.55 13.92 15.33
N ASP A 364 15.90 15.09 15.21
CA ASP A 364 16.34 16.11 14.24
C ASP A 364 17.79 16.57 14.52
N ASP A 365 18.25 16.46 15.78
CA ASP A 365 19.65 16.66 16.20
C ASP A 365 20.65 15.67 15.56
N ASP A 366 20.21 14.48 15.14
CA ASP A 366 21.02 13.44 14.45
C ASP A 366 20.82 13.44 12.92
N VAL A 367 19.91 14.25 12.37
CA VAL A 367 19.65 14.33 10.92
C VAL A 367 20.73 15.15 10.23
N GLY A 368 21.87 14.49 10.00
CA GLY A 368 22.97 15.05 9.22
C GLY A 368 22.53 15.54 7.82
N ASN A 369 23.08 16.66 7.36
CA ASN A 369 22.64 17.36 6.15
C ASN A 369 22.89 16.61 4.82
N GLY A 370 23.45 15.40 4.85
CA GLY A 370 23.45 14.45 3.77
C GLY A 370 23.20 13.01 4.22
N ALA A 371 22.80 12.17 3.27
CA ALA A 371 22.63 10.72 3.47
C ALA A 371 23.32 9.93 2.36
N PHE A 372 23.80 8.72 2.68
CA PHE A 372 24.41 7.80 1.72
C PHE A 372 24.05 6.33 2.00
N ARG A 373 24.23 5.48 0.98
CA ARG A 373 24.03 4.03 1.02
C ARG A 373 25.30 3.35 0.50
N SER A 374 25.59 2.14 0.99
CA SER A 374 26.73 1.33 0.49
C SER A 374 26.50 0.93 -0.96
N ILE A 375 27.56 1.01 -1.77
CA ILE A 375 27.61 0.49 -3.14
C ILE A 375 27.55 -1.04 -3.09
N ILE A 376 28.30 -1.66 -2.17
CA ILE A 376 28.33 -3.12 -2.01
C ILE A 376 26.94 -3.65 -1.63
N SER A 377 26.27 -3.07 -0.63
CA SER A 377 24.91 -3.50 -0.27
C SER A 377 23.87 -3.27 -1.36
N LEU A 378 24.09 -2.32 -2.27
CA LEU A 378 23.25 -2.16 -3.47
C LEU A 378 23.52 -3.28 -4.49
N LEU A 379 24.79 -3.65 -4.72
CA LEU A 379 25.14 -4.79 -5.58
C LEU A 379 24.57 -6.11 -5.05
N ASP A 380 24.56 -6.32 -3.73
CA ASP A 380 23.95 -7.49 -3.06
C ASP A 380 22.46 -7.69 -3.38
N ILE A 381 21.76 -6.63 -3.82
CA ILE A 381 20.36 -6.68 -4.26
C ILE A 381 20.26 -6.65 -5.80
N ILE A 382 21.06 -5.84 -6.48
CA ILE A 382 20.97 -5.64 -7.94
C ILE A 382 21.49 -6.85 -8.72
N ILE A 383 22.64 -7.43 -8.34
CA ILE A 383 23.28 -8.51 -9.12
C ILE A 383 22.42 -9.79 -9.13
N PRO A 384 21.75 -10.22 -8.05
CA PRO A 384 20.76 -11.29 -8.10
C PRO A 384 19.59 -11.02 -9.05
N ILE A 385 19.12 -9.77 -9.16
CA ILE A 385 18.03 -9.39 -10.08
C ILE A 385 18.53 -9.48 -11.54
N LEU A 386 19.70 -8.93 -11.84
CA LEU A 386 20.27 -8.93 -13.19
C LEU A 386 20.65 -10.34 -13.69
N THR A 387 21.03 -11.25 -12.79
CA THR A 387 21.34 -12.65 -13.11
C THR A 387 20.12 -13.56 -13.20
N THR A 388 18.99 -13.22 -12.57
CA THR A 388 17.73 -13.99 -12.63
C THR A 388 16.69 -13.44 -13.61
N SER A 389 16.95 -12.25 -14.19
CA SER A 389 16.14 -11.67 -15.26
C SER A 389 16.03 -12.56 -16.51
N THR A 390 15.00 -12.34 -17.34
CA THR A 390 14.71 -13.15 -18.53
C THR A 390 14.54 -12.27 -19.78
N PRO A 391 15.52 -12.25 -20.71
CA PRO A 391 16.83 -12.92 -20.64
C PRO A 391 17.75 -12.31 -19.56
N PRO A 392 18.74 -13.08 -19.04
CA PRO A 392 19.64 -12.60 -18.00
C PRO A 392 20.62 -11.56 -18.56
N VAL A 393 20.66 -10.39 -17.91
CA VAL A 393 21.57 -9.27 -18.21
C VAL A 393 23.01 -9.59 -17.84
N LEU A 394 23.22 -10.36 -16.74
CA LEU A 394 24.54 -10.79 -16.28
C LEU A 394 24.62 -12.33 -16.21
N LYS A 395 25.76 -12.88 -16.61
CA LYS A 395 26.10 -14.31 -16.59
C LYS A 395 27.41 -14.52 -15.86
N ILE A 396 27.57 -15.70 -15.24
CA ILE A 396 28.79 -16.04 -14.49
C ILE A 396 30.01 -15.97 -15.42
N GLY A 397 30.96 -15.10 -15.08
CA GLY A 397 32.15 -14.80 -15.88
C GLY A 397 32.12 -13.42 -16.55
N ASP A 398 30.97 -12.74 -16.60
CA ASP A 398 30.88 -11.37 -17.10
C ASP A 398 31.59 -10.38 -16.16
N LYS A 399 32.12 -9.31 -16.75
CA LYS A 399 32.60 -8.12 -16.02
C LYS A 399 31.41 -7.19 -15.76
N ILE A 400 31.27 -6.70 -14.53
CA ILE A 400 30.27 -5.70 -14.15
C ILE A 400 30.87 -4.31 -14.34
N ASN A 401 30.28 -3.52 -15.23
CA ASN A 401 30.71 -2.16 -15.54
C ASN A 401 29.85 -1.19 -14.71
N ILE A 402 30.44 -0.54 -13.69
CA ILE A 402 29.72 0.38 -12.80
C ILE A 402 30.07 1.83 -13.17
N LYS A 403 29.07 2.60 -13.60
CA LYS A 403 29.22 4.04 -13.87
C LYS A 403 28.69 4.85 -12.71
N LEU A 404 29.58 5.57 -12.03
CA LEU A 404 29.23 6.64 -11.08
C LEU A 404 28.90 7.94 -11.83
N GLY A 405 28.11 8.81 -11.21
CA GLY A 405 27.91 10.17 -11.69
C GLY A 405 27.27 11.09 -10.65
N GLY A 406 27.05 12.36 -11.00
CA GLY A 406 26.37 13.32 -10.14
C GLY A 406 26.07 14.67 -10.77
N ASP A 407 25.20 15.44 -10.12
CA ASP A 407 24.76 16.79 -10.49
C ASP A 407 24.48 17.66 -9.25
N GLY A 408 24.61 18.98 -9.40
CA GLY A 408 24.35 20.00 -8.38
C GLY A 408 23.15 20.89 -8.72
N ARG A 409 22.01 20.67 -8.06
CA ARG A 409 20.72 21.30 -8.41
C ARG A 409 20.22 22.27 -7.34
N ASN A 410 19.69 23.43 -7.77
CA ASN A 410 18.96 24.33 -6.87
C ASN A 410 17.55 23.78 -6.62
N VAL A 411 17.11 23.75 -5.36
CA VAL A 411 15.72 23.44 -4.96
C VAL A 411 15.05 24.73 -4.50
N GLY A 412 14.01 25.13 -5.22
CA GLY A 412 13.38 26.44 -5.04
C GLY A 412 14.39 27.58 -5.25
N ARG A 413 14.30 28.62 -4.41
CA ARG A 413 15.13 29.84 -4.51
C ARG A 413 16.33 29.90 -3.56
N LYS A 414 16.43 29.01 -2.57
CA LYS A 414 17.41 29.11 -1.48
C LYS A 414 18.23 27.83 -1.25
N GLN A 415 17.63 26.65 -1.38
CA GLN A 415 18.30 25.39 -1.11
C GLN A 415 19.06 24.90 -2.35
N LYS A 416 20.11 24.12 -2.11
CA LYS A 416 20.84 23.39 -3.13
C LYS A 416 21.04 21.97 -2.62
N HIS A 417 20.87 21.00 -3.51
CA HIS A 417 21.33 19.65 -3.26
C HIS A 417 22.39 19.25 -4.28
N VAL A 418 23.17 18.24 -3.92
CA VAL A 418 24.03 17.51 -4.83
C VAL A 418 23.69 16.03 -4.67
N MET A 419 23.51 15.34 -5.79
CA MET A 419 23.23 13.90 -5.83
C MET A 419 24.39 13.18 -6.51
N LEU A 420 24.77 12.03 -5.97
CA LEU A 420 25.59 11.04 -6.67
C LEU A 420 24.77 9.78 -6.93
N THR A 421 24.91 9.22 -8.12
CA THR A 421 24.25 7.98 -8.57
C THR A 421 25.27 6.94 -9.02
N MET A 422 24.82 5.69 -9.13
CA MET A 422 25.49 4.63 -9.87
C MET A 422 24.49 3.93 -10.81
N CYS A 423 24.96 3.35 -11.91
CA CYS A 423 24.20 2.39 -12.73
C CYS A 423 25.10 1.26 -13.24
N ILE A 424 24.50 0.11 -13.58
CA ILE A 424 25.21 -1.02 -14.17
C ILE A 424 25.13 -0.87 -15.70
N VAL A 425 26.25 -0.55 -16.34
CA VAL A 425 26.31 -0.25 -17.79
C VAL A 425 25.94 -1.47 -18.65
N ASN A 426 26.06 -2.69 -18.09
CA ASN A 426 25.60 -3.93 -18.72
C ASN A 426 24.07 -3.94 -19.02
N GLU A 427 23.28 -3.05 -18.41
CA GLU A 427 21.84 -2.90 -18.67
C GLU A 427 21.53 -2.10 -19.98
N GLU A 428 22.56 -1.72 -20.74
CA GLU A 428 22.48 -0.96 -22.00
C GLU A 428 21.54 0.27 -21.92
N GLU A 429 20.55 0.39 -22.82
CA GLU A 429 19.64 1.53 -22.92
C GLU A 429 18.76 1.71 -21.68
N ALA A 430 18.60 0.69 -20.82
CA ALA A 430 17.86 0.82 -19.59
C ALA A 430 18.51 1.82 -18.62
N VAL A 431 19.84 2.02 -18.66
CA VAL A 431 20.53 3.02 -17.81
C VAL A 431 20.17 4.47 -18.15
N LEU A 432 19.51 4.71 -19.28
CA LEU A 432 18.95 6.02 -19.66
C LEU A 432 17.64 6.33 -18.92
N SER A 433 16.99 5.31 -18.34
CA SER A 433 15.82 5.48 -17.47
C SER A 433 16.26 5.83 -16.03
N PRO A 434 15.64 6.82 -15.38
CA PRO A 434 15.93 7.15 -13.97
C PRO A 434 15.77 5.97 -13.00
N ALA A 435 14.96 4.96 -13.34
CA ALA A 435 14.77 3.76 -12.50
C ALA A 435 16.05 2.92 -12.32
N HIS A 436 17.01 3.04 -13.25
CA HIS A 436 18.30 2.34 -13.23
C HIS A 436 19.46 3.25 -12.80
N GLN A 437 19.16 4.47 -12.32
CA GLN A 437 20.13 5.43 -11.77
C GLN A 437 20.03 5.46 -10.24
N TYR A 438 20.65 4.48 -9.59
CA TYR A 438 20.57 4.27 -8.15
C TYR A 438 21.28 5.39 -7.37
N SER A 439 20.54 6.22 -6.65
CA SER A 439 21.11 7.30 -5.82
C SER A 439 21.90 6.73 -4.63
N ILE A 440 23.23 6.84 -4.69
CA ILE A 440 24.15 6.36 -3.64
C ILE A 440 24.39 7.42 -2.56
N CYS A 441 24.30 8.71 -2.90
CA CYS A 441 24.39 9.81 -1.94
C CYS A 441 23.52 11.01 -2.38
N LEU A 442 22.92 11.69 -1.41
CA LEU A 442 22.22 12.96 -1.60
C LEU A 442 22.55 13.87 -0.41
N TYR A 443 22.92 15.13 -0.67
CA TYR A 443 23.23 16.09 0.39
C TYR A 443 22.73 17.50 0.10
N LEU A 444 22.39 18.24 1.16
CA LEU A 444 22.06 19.66 1.12
C LEU A 444 23.36 20.48 1.26
N GLY A 445 23.74 21.19 0.20
CA GLY A 445 25.01 21.90 0.17
C GLY A 445 25.36 22.46 -1.20
N LYS A 446 26.56 23.03 -1.31
CA LYS A 446 27.09 23.48 -2.59
C LYS A 446 27.77 22.31 -3.30
N GLU A 447 27.69 22.35 -4.61
CA GLU A 447 28.61 21.62 -5.49
C GLU A 447 29.97 22.31 -5.40
N SER A 448 30.84 21.80 -4.53
CA SER A 448 32.21 22.28 -4.32
C SER A 448 33.13 21.09 -4.08
N TYR A 449 34.42 21.30 -4.32
CA TYR A 449 35.44 20.27 -4.08
C TYR A 449 35.41 19.77 -2.62
N ASP A 450 35.29 20.69 -1.65
CA ASP A 450 35.42 20.36 -0.22
C ASP A 450 34.27 19.43 0.22
N SER A 451 33.03 19.76 -0.18
CA SER A 451 31.85 18.92 0.09
C SER A 451 31.93 17.58 -0.64
N LEU A 452 32.38 17.56 -1.91
CA LEU A 452 32.58 16.32 -2.66
C LEU A 452 33.71 15.46 -2.09
N SER A 453 34.72 16.05 -1.44
CA SER A 453 35.83 15.32 -0.81
C SER A 453 35.37 14.52 0.42
N ILE A 454 34.48 15.12 1.24
CA ILE A 454 33.81 14.45 2.36
C ILE A 454 32.98 13.27 1.86
N VAL A 455 32.31 13.41 0.71
CA VAL A 455 31.50 12.34 0.09
C VAL A 455 32.38 11.25 -0.52
N SER A 456 33.43 11.60 -1.29
CA SER A 456 34.37 10.64 -1.86
C SER A 456 34.99 9.75 -0.79
N ALA A 457 35.35 10.33 0.36
CA ALA A 457 35.90 9.59 1.51
C ALA A 457 34.92 8.60 2.16
N LYS A 458 33.61 8.66 1.87
CA LYS A 458 32.64 7.63 2.31
C LYS A 458 32.69 6.38 1.43
N PHE A 459 33.17 6.49 0.19
CA PHE A 459 33.14 5.42 -0.80
C PHE A 459 34.50 4.82 -1.12
N SER A 460 35.61 5.53 -0.88
CA SER A 460 36.97 5.07 -1.27
C SER A 460 37.29 3.62 -0.86
N HIS A 461 36.98 3.19 0.37
CA HIS A 461 37.26 1.81 0.77
C HIS A 461 36.44 0.76 -0.01
N GLU A 462 35.16 1.04 -0.27
CA GLU A 462 34.32 0.14 -1.09
C GLU A 462 34.80 0.11 -2.54
N LEU A 463 35.18 1.27 -3.10
CA LEU A 463 35.69 1.37 -4.48
C LEU A 463 37.09 0.75 -4.64
N GLU A 464 37.96 0.87 -3.65
CA GLU A 464 39.28 0.23 -3.60
C GLU A 464 39.14 -1.29 -3.53
N GLN A 465 38.22 -1.80 -2.70
CA GLN A 465 37.87 -3.22 -2.65
C GLN A 465 37.33 -3.70 -4.00
N LEU A 466 36.35 -2.99 -4.58
CA LEU A 466 35.73 -3.37 -5.85
C LEU A 466 36.74 -3.38 -7.00
N LYS A 467 37.66 -2.39 -7.06
CA LYS A 467 38.74 -2.35 -8.06
C LYS A 467 39.73 -3.50 -7.89
N THR A 468 40.15 -3.78 -6.65
CA THR A 468 41.28 -4.69 -6.38
C THR A 468 40.86 -6.16 -6.35
N ASN A 469 39.69 -6.45 -5.77
CA ASN A 469 39.22 -7.81 -5.49
C ASN A 469 37.97 -8.20 -6.28
N GLY A 470 37.36 -7.27 -7.02
CA GLY A 470 36.04 -7.44 -7.63
C GLY A 470 34.90 -7.35 -6.61
N TYR A 471 33.68 -7.56 -7.09
CA TYR A 471 32.51 -7.81 -6.23
C TYR A 471 32.39 -9.30 -5.94
N LYS A 472 32.06 -9.67 -4.69
CA LYS A 472 31.87 -11.07 -4.30
C LYS A 472 30.43 -11.30 -3.89
N ASP A 473 29.73 -12.18 -4.58
CA ASP A 473 28.32 -12.47 -4.32
C ASP A 473 28.10 -13.47 -3.17
N SER A 474 26.83 -13.68 -2.82
CA SER A 474 26.37 -14.62 -1.79
C SER A 474 26.66 -16.10 -2.09
N ASN A 475 26.90 -16.47 -3.36
CA ASN A 475 27.34 -17.81 -3.76
C ASN A 475 28.87 -17.97 -3.67
N ASN A 476 29.60 -16.90 -3.33
CA ASN A 476 31.06 -16.76 -3.38
C ASN A 476 31.66 -16.60 -4.79
N THR A 477 30.85 -16.33 -5.81
CA THR A 477 31.37 -15.94 -7.14
C THR A 477 32.08 -14.60 -7.02
N ILE A 478 33.26 -14.48 -7.63
CA ILE A 478 33.98 -13.20 -7.75
C ILE A 478 33.72 -12.64 -9.16
N TRP A 479 33.12 -11.47 -9.20
CA TRP A 479 32.76 -10.73 -10.40
C TRP A 479 33.77 -9.60 -10.63
N PRO A 480 34.52 -9.60 -11.76
CA PRO A 480 35.41 -8.50 -12.10
C PRO A 480 34.62 -7.20 -12.24
N ILE A 481 35.11 -6.11 -11.63
CA ILE A 481 34.52 -4.78 -11.75
C ILE A 481 35.37 -3.92 -12.69
N GLU A 482 34.71 -3.07 -13.48
CA GLU A 482 35.33 -1.89 -14.06
C GLU A 482 34.53 -0.64 -13.70
N LEU A 483 35.23 0.41 -13.26
CA LEU A 483 34.63 1.64 -12.78
C LEU A 483 34.70 2.73 -13.86
N PHE A 484 33.61 3.48 -14.01
CA PHE A 484 33.49 4.64 -14.88
C PHE A 484 32.92 5.82 -14.11
N PHE A 485 33.21 7.04 -14.55
CA PHE A 485 32.61 8.26 -14.01
C PHE A 485 32.05 9.13 -15.13
N SER A 486 30.84 9.68 -14.95
CA SER A 486 30.24 10.59 -15.93
C SER A 486 29.41 11.71 -15.31
N GLY A 487 29.35 12.85 -15.99
CA GLY A 487 28.57 14.01 -15.58
C GLY A 487 28.82 15.23 -16.45
N ASP A 488 28.23 16.36 -16.07
CA ASP A 488 28.49 17.66 -16.70
C ASP A 488 29.98 18.04 -16.56
N TRP A 489 30.51 18.83 -17.52
CA TRP A 489 31.93 19.18 -17.56
C TRP A 489 32.43 19.82 -16.25
N LYS A 490 31.58 20.61 -15.56
CA LYS A 490 31.94 21.33 -14.34
C LYS A 490 32.00 20.38 -13.15
N PHE A 491 31.05 19.45 -13.04
CA PHE A 491 31.05 18.42 -12.01
C PHE A 491 32.29 17.52 -12.15
N VAL A 492 32.56 17.02 -13.36
CA VAL A 492 33.76 16.20 -13.63
C VAL A 492 35.05 17.00 -13.41
N ALA A 493 35.12 18.28 -13.82
CA ALA A 493 36.27 19.13 -13.54
C ALA A 493 36.52 19.31 -12.03
N LEU A 494 35.48 19.53 -11.22
CA LEU A 494 35.60 19.61 -9.76
C LEU A 494 36.13 18.31 -9.16
N VAL A 495 35.59 17.17 -9.57
CA VAL A 495 36.00 15.84 -9.09
C VAL A 495 37.45 15.51 -9.49
N LEU A 496 37.89 15.91 -10.68
CA LEU A 496 39.29 15.83 -11.13
C LEU A 496 40.22 16.90 -10.49
N GLY A 497 39.70 17.77 -9.62
CA GLY A 497 40.48 18.84 -8.96
C GLY A 497 40.89 20.00 -9.86
N ILE A 498 40.32 20.10 -11.07
CA ILE A 498 40.61 21.11 -12.10
C ILE A 498 39.94 22.45 -11.76
N ASN A 499 40.71 23.54 -11.83
CA ASN A 499 40.30 24.84 -11.28
C ASN A 499 39.00 25.45 -11.87
N ALA A 500 38.91 25.58 -13.20
CA ALA A 500 37.80 26.26 -13.89
C ALA A 500 37.93 26.15 -15.42
N ALA A 501 36.84 26.28 -16.17
CA ALA A 501 36.84 26.30 -17.65
C ALA A 501 37.68 27.45 -18.25
N THR A 502 37.86 28.56 -17.52
CA THR A 502 38.65 29.73 -17.95
C THR A 502 40.16 29.58 -17.70
N SER A 503 40.59 28.47 -17.11
CA SER A 503 41.98 28.20 -16.75
C SER A 503 42.90 28.08 -17.97
N ASN A 504 44.20 28.30 -17.75
CA ASN A 504 45.20 28.12 -18.79
C ASN A 504 45.29 26.66 -19.28
N TYR A 505 44.99 25.69 -18.42
CA TYR A 505 44.91 24.26 -18.75
C TYR A 505 43.54 23.73 -18.29
N PHE A 506 42.57 23.75 -19.20
CA PHE A 506 41.14 23.52 -18.90
C PHE A 506 40.64 22.13 -19.32
N CYS A 507 41.37 21.41 -20.18
CA CYS A 507 40.93 20.10 -20.66
C CYS A 507 40.96 19.07 -19.51
N LEU A 508 40.02 18.12 -19.49
CA LEU A 508 39.98 17.08 -18.46
C LEU A 508 41.10 16.05 -18.66
N TYR A 509 41.41 15.77 -19.94
CA TYR A 509 42.23 14.66 -20.39
C TYR A 509 43.72 14.98 -20.51
N CYS A 510 44.07 16.21 -20.91
CA CYS A 510 45.41 16.54 -21.36
C CYS A 510 45.88 17.93 -20.93
N ASN A 511 47.20 18.15 -20.97
CA ASN A 511 47.85 19.43 -20.67
C ASN A 511 47.75 20.46 -21.82
N CYS A 512 46.65 20.47 -22.60
CA CYS A 512 46.42 21.46 -23.66
C CYS A 512 46.30 22.87 -23.08
N HIS A 513 47.15 23.80 -23.54
CA HIS A 513 47.05 25.20 -23.14
C HIS A 513 45.89 25.90 -23.88
N LYS A 514 45.18 26.81 -23.21
CA LYS A 514 43.99 27.48 -23.78
C LYS A 514 44.30 28.26 -25.06
N ASP A 515 45.49 28.83 -25.18
CA ASP A 515 45.92 29.59 -26.36
C ASP A 515 46.39 28.69 -27.53
N GLU A 516 46.34 27.36 -27.36
CA GLU A 516 46.74 26.37 -28.36
C GLU A 516 45.58 25.44 -28.79
N ARG A 517 44.43 25.53 -28.09
CA ARG A 517 43.23 24.67 -28.28
C ARG A 517 42.59 24.65 -29.67
N TYR A 518 43.00 25.56 -30.56
CA TYR A 518 42.52 25.63 -31.96
C TYR A 518 43.46 24.91 -32.94
N ASN A 519 44.67 24.54 -32.49
CA ASN A 519 45.68 23.94 -33.33
C ASN A 519 45.47 22.41 -33.39
N MET A 520 44.76 21.97 -34.43
CA MET A 520 44.46 20.55 -34.68
C MET A 520 45.64 19.76 -35.27
N ASP A 521 46.80 20.40 -35.47
CA ASP A 521 48.05 19.76 -35.86
C ASP A 521 48.88 19.32 -34.63
N LYS A 522 48.46 19.72 -33.42
CA LYS A 522 49.06 19.26 -32.15
C LYS A 522 48.34 18.02 -31.62
N ILE A 523 49.07 16.92 -31.54
CA ILE A 523 48.64 15.72 -30.81
C ILE A 523 48.79 15.98 -29.31
N TRP A 524 47.72 15.77 -28.55
CA TRP A 524 47.71 15.90 -27.10
C TRP A 524 47.41 14.54 -26.46
N LEU A 525 48.40 13.92 -25.83
CA LEU A 525 48.22 12.65 -25.13
C LEU A 525 47.18 12.80 -24.00
N ASN A 526 46.27 11.83 -23.89
CA ASN A 526 45.35 11.66 -22.76
C ASN A 526 46.11 11.11 -21.54
N SER A 527 47.07 11.89 -21.05
CA SER A 527 48.01 11.49 -19.99
C SER A 527 47.72 12.21 -18.66
N LYS A 528 46.44 12.52 -18.40
CA LYS A 528 45.94 13.40 -17.33
C LYS A 528 46.34 14.87 -17.50
N ASN A 529 45.44 15.79 -17.16
CA ASN A 529 45.80 17.20 -16.99
C ASN A 529 46.50 17.38 -15.64
N THR A 530 47.81 17.63 -15.64
CA THR A 530 48.63 17.83 -14.44
C THR A 530 48.96 19.31 -14.18
N ARG A 531 48.65 20.21 -15.12
CA ARG A 531 48.92 21.66 -15.02
C ARG A 531 47.68 22.50 -14.70
N GLY A 532 46.48 21.92 -14.77
CA GLY A 532 45.19 22.56 -14.51
C GLY A 532 44.54 22.17 -13.18
N CYS A 533 44.97 21.06 -12.57
CA CYS A 533 44.57 20.68 -11.22
C CYS A 533 45.13 21.66 -10.19
N LYS A 534 44.28 22.08 -9.26
CA LYS A 534 44.69 22.75 -8.01
C LYS A 534 44.62 21.81 -6.81
N ASN A 535 43.67 20.88 -6.85
CA ASN A 535 43.39 19.95 -5.78
C ASN A 535 43.74 18.52 -6.25
N ALA A 536 43.68 17.55 -5.34
CA ALA A 536 43.80 16.15 -5.71
C ALA A 536 42.62 15.69 -6.58
N MET A 537 42.76 14.55 -7.23
CA MET A 537 41.64 13.86 -7.86
C MET A 537 40.84 13.13 -6.77
N LEU A 538 39.52 13.28 -6.79
CA LEU A 538 38.58 12.46 -6.03
C LEU A 538 38.23 11.20 -6.84
N PHE A 539 37.79 10.14 -6.17
CA PHE A 539 37.60 8.81 -6.76
C PHE A 539 38.83 8.30 -7.53
N GLN A 540 39.98 8.20 -6.84
CA GLN A 540 41.26 7.78 -7.43
C GLN A 540 41.29 6.32 -7.91
N GLU A 541 40.27 5.56 -7.50
CA GLU A 541 39.99 4.19 -7.89
C GLU A 541 39.51 4.10 -9.36
N ILE A 542 39.11 5.22 -9.99
CA ILE A 542 38.62 5.25 -11.38
C ILE A 542 39.75 5.61 -12.35
N ASP A 543 40.00 4.72 -13.32
CA ASP A 543 41.10 4.86 -14.27
C ASP A 543 40.91 6.02 -15.25
N GLN A 544 42.03 6.64 -15.66
CA GLN A 544 42.04 7.95 -16.34
C GLN A 544 41.25 8.00 -17.66
N ASN A 545 41.11 6.86 -18.35
CA ASN A 545 40.36 6.76 -19.60
C ASN A 545 38.83 6.64 -19.37
N ASN A 546 38.41 6.25 -18.18
CA ASN A 546 37.02 5.90 -17.87
C ASN A 546 36.21 7.11 -17.33
N TRP A 547 36.72 8.32 -17.52
CA TRP A 547 36.10 9.59 -17.17
C TRP A 547 35.41 10.20 -18.40
N ILE A 548 34.09 10.08 -18.49
CA ILE A 548 33.29 10.35 -19.70
C ILE A 548 32.46 11.64 -19.52
N ILE A 549 32.66 12.64 -20.39
CA ILE A 549 31.82 13.85 -20.43
C ILE A 549 30.43 13.50 -20.96
N ASP A 550 29.39 14.05 -20.33
CA ASP A 550 28.01 14.01 -20.79
C ASP A 550 27.84 14.54 -22.24
N GLU A 551 27.43 13.64 -23.15
CA GLU A 551 27.18 13.89 -24.58
C GLU A 551 26.13 14.98 -24.86
N LEU A 552 25.10 15.05 -24.02
CA LEU A 552 23.96 15.95 -24.17
C LEU A 552 24.38 17.35 -23.73
N HIS A 553 25.10 17.47 -22.62
CA HIS A 553 25.72 18.73 -22.21
C HIS A 553 26.77 19.21 -23.21
N LEU A 554 27.55 18.32 -23.82
CA LEU A 554 28.47 18.68 -24.91
C LEU A 554 27.71 19.27 -26.12
N MET A 555 26.68 18.57 -26.60
CA MET A 555 25.84 19.05 -27.71
C MET A 555 25.14 20.37 -27.40
N LEU A 556 24.54 20.50 -26.20
CA LEU A 556 23.89 21.73 -25.75
C LEU A 556 24.83 22.93 -25.75
N ARG A 557 26.10 22.76 -25.34
CA ARG A 557 27.09 23.84 -25.29
C ARG A 557 27.64 24.23 -26.66
N ILE A 558 27.90 23.27 -27.55
CA ILE A 558 28.38 23.59 -28.90
C ILE A 558 27.27 24.25 -29.73
N SER A 559 26.04 23.75 -29.65
CA SER A 559 24.88 24.37 -30.31
C SER A 559 24.60 25.79 -29.79
N ASP A 560 24.75 26.08 -28.50
CA ASP A 560 24.64 27.46 -27.97
C ASP A 560 25.64 28.41 -28.65
N VAL A 561 26.89 27.97 -28.85
CA VAL A 561 27.92 28.77 -29.54
C VAL A 561 27.58 28.95 -31.01
N LEU A 562 27.18 27.88 -31.71
CA LEU A 562 26.79 27.93 -33.12
C LEU A 562 25.60 28.87 -33.36
N PHE A 563 24.57 28.79 -32.52
CA PHE A 563 23.37 29.62 -32.62
C PHE A 563 23.70 31.09 -32.27
N GLN A 564 24.48 31.32 -31.21
CA GLN A 564 24.95 32.66 -30.84
C GLN A 564 25.80 33.30 -31.94
N CYS A 565 26.69 32.55 -32.59
CA CYS A 565 27.45 33.03 -33.75
C CYS A 565 26.54 33.45 -34.91
N LEU A 566 25.59 32.60 -35.32
CA LEU A 566 24.64 32.92 -36.39
C LEU A 566 23.80 34.16 -36.04
N PHE A 567 23.16 34.18 -34.87
CA PHE A 567 22.29 35.29 -34.49
C PHE A 567 23.06 36.60 -34.33
N TYR A 568 24.27 36.61 -33.75
CA TYR A 568 25.11 37.81 -33.70
C TYR A 568 25.70 38.25 -35.05
N GLU A 569 25.64 37.42 -36.10
CA GLU A 569 25.92 37.82 -37.48
C GLU A 569 24.66 38.43 -38.13
N LEU A 570 23.50 37.80 -37.96
CA LEU A 570 22.22 38.25 -38.53
C LEU A 570 21.66 39.52 -37.87
N ILE A 571 21.78 39.69 -36.55
CA ILE A 571 21.33 40.89 -35.80
C ILE A 571 22.05 42.16 -36.25
N LYS A 572 23.23 42.05 -36.88
CA LYS A 572 23.98 43.18 -37.44
C LYS A 572 23.46 43.64 -38.81
N LYS A 573 22.58 42.86 -39.47
CA LYS A 573 21.95 43.28 -40.72
C LYS A 573 20.98 44.43 -40.44
N LYS A 574 21.06 45.51 -41.23
CA LYS A 574 20.24 46.72 -41.03
C LYS A 574 18.73 46.46 -41.00
N ASP A 575 18.29 45.41 -41.66
CA ASP A 575 16.88 45.00 -41.81
C ASP A 575 16.50 43.78 -40.96
N PHE A 576 17.27 43.48 -39.90
CA PHE A 576 17.04 42.30 -39.07
C PHE A 576 15.61 42.21 -38.55
N ALA A 577 15.11 43.27 -37.90
CA ALA A 577 13.82 43.24 -37.21
C ALA A 577 12.60 43.14 -38.15
N ASN A 578 12.67 43.70 -39.36
CA ASN A 578 11.53 43.74 -40.29
C ASN A 578 11.42 42.49 -41.17
N ASN A 579 12.52 41.73 -41.30
CA ASN A 579 12.65 40.73 -42.36
C ASN A 579 13.38 39.47 -41.87
N THR A 580 14.67 39.56 -41.52
CA THR A 580 15.47 38.38 -41.12
C THR A 580 14.90 37.70 -39.87
N GLN A 581 14.40 38.46 -38.91
CA GLN A 581 13.70 37.96 -37.71
C GLN A 581 12.46 37.14 -38.08
N ILE A 582 11.66 37.62 -39.05
CA ILE A 582 10.44 36.94 -39.51
C ILE A 582 10.79 35.62 -40.20
N LEU A 583 11.82 35.61 -41.05
CA LEU A 583 12.30 34.40 -41.72
C LEU A 583 12.77 33.33 -40.72
N ILE A 584 13.54 33.70 -39.70
CA ILE A 584 14.00 32.77 -38.65
C ILE A 584 12.80 32.19 -37.89
N ILE A 585 11.85 33.02 -37.44
CA ILE A 585 10.68 32.57 -36.68
C ILE A 585 9.78 31.67 -37.54
N ALA A 586 9.60 32.00 -38.82
CA ALA A 586 8.86 31.16 -39.76
C ALA A 586 9.54 29.78 -39.96
N GLU A 587 10.86 29.73 -40.07
CA GLU A 587 11.61 28.48 -40.23
C GLU A 587 11.58 27.62 -38.95
N MET A 588 11.77 28.22 -37.76
CA MET A 588 11.60 27.52 -36.48
C MET A 588 10.18 26.94 -36.33
N LYS A 589 9.15 27.67 -36.77
CA LYS A 589 7.76 27.21 -36.75
C LYS A 589 7.51 26.01 -37.67
N LYS A 590 8.20 25.90 -38.82
CA LYS A 590 8.15 24.69 -39.69
C LYS A 590 8.71 23.46 -38.98
N LEU A 591 9.74 23.63 -38.14
CA LEU A 591 10.33 22.56 -37.33
C LEU A 591 9.52 22.22 -36.06
N HIS A 592 8.34 22.82 -35.89
CA HIS A 592 7.54 22.75 -34.67
C HIS A 592 8.34 23.14 -33.41
N VAL A 593 9.18 24.19 -33.52
CA VAL A 593 9.91 24.80 -32.40
C VAL A 593 9.28 26.16 -32.07
N HIS A 594 8.98 26.40 -30.80
CA HIS A 594 8.58 27.73 -30.32
C HIS A 594 9.81 28.61 -30.15
N PHE A 595 9.91 29.70 -30.92
CA PHE A 595 11.07 30.57 -30.89
C PHE A 595 10.70 32.02 -31.19
N GLU A 596 11.21 32.93 -30.35
CA GLU A 596 11.02 34.37 -30.43
C GLU A 596 12.34 35.10 -30.18
N PHE A 597 12.43 36.35 -30.66
CA PHE A 597 13.49 37.29 -30.31
C PHE A 597 12.91 38.41 -29.42
N TYR A 598 13.59 38.72 -28.32
CA TYR A 598 13.21 39.77 -27.39
C TYR A 598 14.10 41.01 -27.63
N PRO A 599 13.50 42.19 -27.89
CA PRO A 599 14.27 43.39 -28.21
C PRO A 599 15.01 43.95 -26.98
N PRO A 600 16.11 44.70 -27.18
CA PRO A 600 16.85 45.34 -26.10
C PRO A 600 15.98 46.19 -25.17
N THR A 601 15.97 45.88 -23.87
CA THR A 601 15.28 46.67 -22.83
C THR A 601 15.95 48.02 -22.54
N THR A 602 17.15 48.27 -23.09
CA THR A 602 17.90 49.52 -22.95
C THR A 602 18.59 49.87 -24.27
N LYS A 603 18.93 51.16 -24.47
CA LYS A 603 19.56 51.66 -25.71
C LYS A 603 20.89 50.99 -26.08
N ASN A 604 21.59 50.40 -25.11
CA ASN A 604 22.84 49.67 -25.29
C ASN A 604 22.69 48.15 -25.00
N GLY A 605 21.46 47.66 -24.84
CA GLY A 605 21.17 46.27 -24.56
C GLY A 605 21.42 45.36 -25.77
N LYS A 606 21.48 44.06 -25.51
CA LYS A 606 21.50 43.04 -26.56
C LYS A 606 20.09 42.57 -26.87
N TRP A 607 19.89 42.05 -28.07
CA TRP A 607 18.75 41.18 -28.35
C TRP A 607 18.94 39.86 -27.60
N GLU A 608 17.86 39.36 -27.02
CA GLU A 608 17.76 38.04 -26.40
C GLU A 608 16.81 37.17 -27.22
N TRP A 609 16.72 35.88 -26.91
CA TRP A 609 15.88 34.93 -27.65
C TRP A 609 15.44 33.76 -26.76
N THR A 610 14.43 33.01 -27.20
CA THR A 610 13.91 31.85 -26.46
C THR A 610 15.02 30.83 -26.18
N SER A 611 15.16 30.41 -24.91
CA SER A 611 16.10 29.36 -24.52
C SER A 611 15.61 28.00 -25.03
N LEU A 612 16.43 27.35 -25.86
CA LEU A 612 16.07 26.09 -26.52
C LEU A 612 16.50 24.85 -25.73
N MET A 613 15.62 23.84 -25.68
CA MET A 613 15.88 22.55 -25.05
C MET A 613 16.54 21.57 -26.02
N GLY A 614 17.22 20.54 -25.49
CA GLY A 614 18.01 19.57 -26.26
C GLY A 614 17.32 19.02 -27.53
N PRO A 615 16.08 18.50 -27.45
CA PRO A 615 15.36 17.98 -28.62
C PRO A 615 15.15 19.02 -29.73
N ASP A 616 14.89 20.28 -29.37
CA ASP A 616 14.72 21.35 -30.35
C ASP A 616 16.04 21.78 -30.96
N LYS A 617 17.13 21.79 -30.17
CA LYS A 617 18.48 22.02 -30.71
C LYS A 617 18.88 20.92 -31.70
N GLU A 618 18.54 19.65 -31.42
CA GLU A 618 18.81 18.53 -32.34
C GLU A 618 18.05 18.69 -33.67
N LYS A 619 16.75 19.02 -33.65
CA LYS A 619 15.97 19.38 -34.86
C LYS A 619 16.63 20.51 -35.65
N ILE A 620 17.06 21.57 -34.96
CA ILE A 620 17.62 22.78 -35.60
C ILE A 620 18.96 22.47 -36.28
N LEU A 621 19.87 21.76 -35.60
CA LEU A 621 21.14 21.31 -36.19
C LEU A 621 20.92 20.43 -37.44
N LYS A 622 19.91 19.55 -37.40
CA LYS A 622 19.59 18.62 -38.49
C LYS A 622 18.90 19.29 -39.69
N ASP A 623 17.85 20.09 -39.46
CA ASP A 623 16.88 20.44 -40.50
C ASP A 623 16.74 21.95 -40.80
N PHE A 624 17.22 22.87 -39.94
CA PHE A 624 17.02 24.31 -40.11
C PHE A 624 17.79 24.89 -41.32
N GLN A 625 17.11 25.58 -42.25
CA GLN A 625 17.69 26.03 -43.52
C GLN A 625 18.37 27.42 -43.42
N ILE A 626 19.67 27.45 -43.15
CA ILE A 626 20.44 28.70 -42.95
C ILE A 626 20.72 29.41 -44.28
N LYS A 627 20.88 28.66 -45.38
CA LYS A 627 21.15 29.23 -46.72
C LYS A 627 20.11 30.25 -47.19
N HIS A 628 18.87 30.19 -46.68
CA HIS A 628 17.80 31.13 -47.02
C HIS A 628 17.80 32.40 -46.15
N LEU A 629 18.77 32.58 -45.26
CA LEU A 629 18.95 33.78 -44.42
C LEU A 629 20.07 34.70 -44.95
N PHE A 630 20.70 34.37 -46.09
CA PHE A 630 21.80 35.11 -46.69
C PHE A 630 21.67 35.17 -48.22
N ASP A 631 21.48 36.38 -48.75
CA ASP A 631 21.29 36.60 -50.19
C ASP A 631 22.53 37.16 -50.89
N GLY A 632 22.52 37.09 -52.23
CA GLY A 632 23.53 37.72 -53.10
C GLY A 632 24.95 37.27 -52.77
N GLN A 633 25.85 38.23 -52.52
CA GLN A 633 27.26 37.97 -52.22
C GLN A 633 27.50 37.21 -50.90
N GLN A 634 26.46 36.96 -50.08
CA GLN A 634 26.56 36.18 -48.85
C GLN A 634 25.93 34.78 -48.95
N ALA A 635 25.38 34.37 -50.10
CA ALA A 635 24.70 33.07 -50.23
C ALA A 635 25.61 31.87 -49.89
N THR A 636 26.89 31.92 -50.27
CA THR A 636 27.91 30.93 -49.88
C THR A 636 28.13 30.88 -48.37
N ARG A 637 28.17 32.03 -47.69
CA ARG A 637 28.28 32.10 -46.22
C ARG A 637 27.12 31.40 -45.52
N GLY A 638 25.91 31.49 -46.07
CA GLY A 638 24.75 30.73 -45.58
C GLY A 638 24.90 29.21 -45.74
N GLN A 639 25.47 28.77 -46.87
CA GLN A 639 25.77 27.36 -47.15
C GLN A 639 26.89 26.81 -46.25
N ASP A 640 27.98 27.59 -46.05
CA ASP A 640 29.11 27.22 -45.17
C ASP A 640 28.64 26.95 -43.74
N ILE A 641 27.80 27.83 -43.18
CA ILE A 641 27.26 27.66 -41.82
C ILE A 641 26.28 26.48 -41.77
N GLU A 642 25.46 26.26 -42.81
CA GLU A 642 24.54 25.13 -42.85
C GLU A 642 25.30 23.79 -42.87
N HIS A 643 26.32 23.67 -43.72
CA HIS A 643 27.20 22.50 -43.76
C HIS A 643 27.88 22.24 -42.40
N LEU A 644 28.43 23.28 -41.77
CA LEU A 644 29.04 23.18 -40.44
C LEU A 644 28.06 22.64 -39.38
N TRP A 645 26.77 23.00 -39.45
CA TRP A 645 25.76 22.45 -38.53
C TRP A 645 25.41 20.99 -38.86
N ARG A 646 25.34 20.61 -40.14
CA ARG A 646 25.10 19.21 -40.54
C ARG A 646 26.26 18.29 -40.14
N GLU A 647 27.51 18.73 -40.31
CA GLU A 647 28.68 17.95 -39.90
C GLU A 647 28.77 17.83 -38.38
N PHE A 648 28.45 18.88 -37.62
CA PHE A 648 28.35 18.76 -36.16
C PHE A 648 27.26 17.77 -35.75
N TYR A 649 26.09 17.81 -36.40
CA TYR A 649 25.02 16.84 -36.17
C TYR A 649 25.48 15.41 -36.51
N ARG A 650 26.18 15.19 -37.63
CA ARG A 650 26.72 13.88 -38.02
C ARG A 650 27.68 13.34 -36.97
N LEU A 651 28.66 14.14 -36.54
CA LEU A 651 29.59 13.80 -35.45
C LEU A 651 28.83 13.46 -34.16
N TYR A 652 27.79 14.23 -33.80
CA TYR A 652 26.94 13.95 -32.64
C TYR A 652 26.13 12.65 -32.75
N LYS A 653 25.76 12.21 -33.96
CA LYS A 653 25.14 10.88 -34.14
C LYS A 653 26.15 9.74 -34.08
N ILE A 654 27.39 9.95 -34.54
CA ILE A 654 28.47 8.95 -34.46
C ILE A 654 28.81 8.64 -32.99
N MET A 655 28.96 9.66 -32.15
CA MET A 655 29.19 9.49 -30.70
C MET A 655 28.06 8.73 -29.96
N ARG A 656 26.93 8.46 -30.62
CA ARG A 656 25.73 7.81 -30.05
C ARG A 656 25.37 6.50 -30.76
N GLN A 657 26.28 5.95 -31.57
CA GLN A 657 26.16 4.58 -32.07
C GLN A 657 26.36 3.58 -30.92
N LYS A 658 25.58 2.49 -30.89
CA LYS A 658 25.73 1.40 -29.89
C LYS A 658 27.08 0.68 -29.98
N SER A 659 27.65 0.67 -31.17
CA SER A 659 28.94 0.07 -31.53
C SER A 659 29.59 0.95 -32.59
N ILE A 660 30.89 1.15 -32.48
CA ILE A 660 31.72 1.91 -33.43
C ILE A 660 32.98 1.08 -33.71
N THR A 661 33.42 0.99 -34.96
CA THR A 661 34.67 0.28 -35.31
C THR A 661 35.90 1.17 -35.13
N ASP A 662 37.09 0.58 -35.09
CA ASP A 662 38.34 1.35 -35.01
C ASP A 662 38.51 2.29 -36.23
N GLU A 663 38.06 1.87 -37.43
CA GLU A 663 38.05 2.73 -38.62
C GLU A 663 37.05 3.89 -38.52
N GLU A 664 35.89 3.68 -37.89
CA GLU A 664 34.93 4.76 -37.60
C GLU A 664 35.47 5.73 -36.53
N ILE A 665 36.26 5.25 -35.55
CA ILE A 665 36.95 6.10 -34.56
C ILE A 665 38.03 6.97 -35.25
N ASP A 666 38.89 6.37 -36.07
CA ASP A 666 39.93 7.09 -36.83
C ASP A 666 39.31 8.15 -37.77
N GLN A 667 38.23 7.80 -38.47
CA GLN A 667 37.51 8.75 -39.33
C GLN A 667 36.82 9.85 -38.51
N PHE A 668 36.27 9.52 -37.33
CA PHE A 668 35.70 10.51 -36.41
C PHE A 668 36.75 11.51 -35.92
N GLU A 669 37.98 11.08 -35.59
CA GLU A 669 39.06 12.02 -35.22
C GLU A 669 39.45 12.92 -36.40
N ALA A 670 39.55 12.38 -37.61
CA ALA A 670 39.84 13.15 -38.82
C ALA A 670 38.75 14.20 -39.10
N ASP A 671 37.48 13.79 -39.05
CA ASP A 671 36.32 14.65 -39.31
C ASP A 671 36.14 15.72 -38.23
N ALA A 672 36.32 15.38 -36.95
CA ALA A 672 36.25 16.33 -35.85
C ALA A 672 37.38 17.39 -35.94
N LYS A 673 38.60 16.98 -36.32
CA LYS A 673 39.69 17.93 -36.60
C LYS A 673 39.34 18.86 -37.76
N GLN A 674 38.78 18.34 -38.85
CA GLN A 674 38.38 19.15 -40.00
C GLN A 674 37.25 20.13 -39.63
N TRP A 675 36.24 19.67 -38.91
CA TRP A 675 35.14 20.51 -38.40
C TRP A 675 35.65 21.67 -37.54
N ILE A 676 36.64 21.42 -36.66
CA ILE A 676 37.26 22.48 -35.86
C ILE A 676 38.05 23.46 -36.76
N ARG A 677 38.73 22.99 -37.82
CA ARG A 677 39.42 23.88 -38.78
C ARG A 677 38.42 24.78 -39.51
N ASP A 678 37.28 24.26 -39.96
CA ASP A 678 36.26 25.05 -40.65
C ASP A 678 35.50 26.01 -39.72
N PHE A 679 35.19 25.60 -38.48
CA PHE A 679 34.66 26.53 -37.46
C PHE A 679 35.65 27.64 -37.12
N CYS A 680 36.95 27.33 -37.04
CA CYS A 680 38.00 28.31 -36.76
C CYS A 680 38.44 29.12 -37.99
N ARG A 681 37.95 28.80 -39.20
CA ARG A 681 38.38 29.40 -40.45
C ARG A 681 38.07 30.90 -40.44
N PRO A 682 39.05 31.79 -40.66
CA PRO A 682 38.84 33.23 -40.57
C PRO A 682 37.95 33.71 -41.71
N THR A 683 36.65 33.86 -41.44
CA THR A 683 35.71 34.51 -42.35
C THR A 683 36.20 35.94 -42.64
N ILE A 684 36.07 36.39 -43.88
CA ILE A 684 36.49 37.74 -44.31
C ILE A 684 35.49 38.77 -43.75
N GLY A 685 35.63 39.10 -42.46
CA GLY A 685 34.75 40.01 -41.73
C GLY A 685 34.97 39.99 -40.21
N MET A 686 35.71 40.96 -39.70
CA MET A 686 35.86 41.30 -38.27
C MET A 686 36.12 40.14 -37.29
N VAL A 687 37.41 39.82 -37.09
CA VAL A 687 37.90 38.85 -36.10
C VAL A 687 37.37 39.12 -34.67
N LEU A 688 36.55 38.18 -34.15
CA LEU A 688 35.99 38.22 -32.79
C LEU A 688 37.04 38.28 -31.67
N ARG A 689 38.28 37.83 -31.93
CA ARG A 689 39.42 37.91 -30.99
C ARG A 689 39.67 39.34 -30.50
N HIS A 690 39.38 40.36 -31.31
CA HIS A 690 39.52 41.78 -30.96
C HIS A 690 38.44 42.28 -29.98
N PHE A 691 37.35 41.54 -29.80
CA PHE A 691 36.28 41.85 -28.83
C PHE A 691 36.41 41.03 -27.53
N SER A 692 37.52 40.30 -27.34
CA SER A 692 37.77 39.53 -26.11
C SER A 692 38.18 40.43 -24.94
N THR A 693 37.42 40.37 -23.85
CA THR A 693 37.69 41.05 -22.59
C THR A 693 38.91 40.50 -21.84
N SER A 694 39.51 39.39 -22.28
CA SER A 694 40.74 38.82 -21.70
C SER A 694 41.92 39.80 -21.68
N SER A 695 41.93 40.78 -22.59
CA SER A 695 42.85 41.92 -22.60
C SER A 695 42.66 42.85 -21.40
N LEU A 696 41.41 43.14 -21.02
CA LEU A 696 41.04 43.95 -19.86
C LEU A 696 41.35 43.21 -18.55
N GLU A 697 41.06 41.91 -18.46
CA GLU A 697 41.42 41.09 -17.29
C GLU A 697 42.94 41.06 -17.06
N LYS A 698 43.72 40.89 -18.14
CA LYS A 698 45.19 40.94 -18.09
C LYS A 698 45.70 42.33 -17.71
N LYS A 699 45.08 43.40 -18.21
CA LYS A 699 45.40 44.79 -17.85
C LYS A 699 45.09 45.07 -16.38
N ASN A 700 43.94 44.62 -15.87
CA ASN A 700 43.57 44.73 -14.46
C ASN A 700 44.57 43.99 -13.57
N HIS A 701 44.96 42.75 -13.93
CA HIS A 701 45.98 42.00 -13.19
C HIS A 701 47.34 42.70 -13.20
N GLN A 702 47.74 43.32 -14.31
CA GLN A 702 48.97 44.13 -14.39
C GLN A 702 48.88 45.41 -13.55
N GLN A 703 47.76 46.13 -13.58
CA GLN A 703 47.55 47.33 -12.76
C GLN A 703 47.54 46.99 -11.27
N VAL A 704 46.87 45.90 -10.86
CA VAL A 704 46.93 45.38 -9.48
C VAL A 704 48.37 45.04 -9.10
N ARG A 705 49.10 44.27 -9.93
CA ARG A 705 50.49 43.88 -9.62
C ARG A 705 51.45 45.08 -9.52
N LEU A 706 51.32 46.08 -10.39
CA LEU A 706 52.25 47.20 -10.49
C LEU A 706 51.96 48.34 -9.49
N PHE A 707 50.69 48.59 -9.16
CA PHE A 707 50.28 49.76 -8.37
C PHE A 707 49.64 49.44 -7.02
N PHE A 708 49.23 48.18 -6.77
CA PHE A 708 48.60 47.76 -5.51
C PHE A 708 49.42 46.67 -4.79
N GLY A 709 49.94 45.68 -5.53
CA GLY A 709 50.87 44.66 -5.03
C GLY A 709 52.33 45.13 -4.94
N GLY A 710 52.59 46.41 -5.20
CA GLY A 710 53.94 46.97 -5.41
C GLY A 710 54.49 47.87 -4.30
N THR A 711 53.66 48.45 -3.42
CA THR A 711 54.14 49.27 -2.29
C THR A 711 53.13 49.42 -1.14
N THR A 712 53.24 48.56 -0.12
CA THR A 712 53.12 49.00 1.29
C THR A 712 54.50 49.31 1.91
N MET A 713 55.57 49.07 1.15
CA MET A 713 56.98 49.16 1.54
C MET A 713 57.65 50.42 0.96
N GLY A 714 57.16 51.62 1.28
CA GLY A 714 57.69 52.86 0.66
C GLY A 714 57.41 54.21 1.34
N GLY A 715 56.56 54.29 2.37
CA GLY A 715 56.39 55.48 3.25
C GLY A 715 55.80 56.77 2.64
N GLY A 716 55.86 56.96 1.32
CA GLY A 716 55.46 58.20 0.65
C GLY A 716 53.94 58.41 0.57
N LYS A 717 53.40 59.29 1.42
CA LYS A 717 52.00 59.77 1.32
C LYS A 717 51.80 60.71 0.12
N SER A 718 51.64 60.16 -1.08
CA SER A 718 51.13 60.90 -2.24
C SER A 718 49.75 61.48 -1.91
N LYS A 719 49.52 62.76 -2.23
CA LYS A 719 48.21 63.43 -2.07
C LYS A 719 47.24 63.14 -3.23
N LYS A 720 47.58 62.23 -4.15
CA LYS A 720 46.76 61.90 -5.34
C LYS A 720 46.26 60.44 -5.29
N PRO A 721 45.07 60.13 -5.84
CA PRO A 721 44.58 58.75 -5.91
C PRO A 721 45.43 57.88 -6.84
N VAL A 722 45.61 56.59 -6.53
CA VAL A 722 46.38 55.62 -7.35
C VAL A 722 45.92 55.59 -8.81
N ILE A 723 44.63 55.85 -9.08
CA ILE A 723 44.04 55.96 -10.42
C ILE A 723 44.74 57.04 -11.26
N HIS A 724 45.10 58.18 -10.67
CA HIS A 724 45.85 59.24 -11.35
C HIS A 724 47.23 58.76 -11.78
N ASP A 725 47.92 57.98 -10.94
CA ASP A 725 49.30 57.54 -11.20
C ASP A 725 49.36 56.39 -12.21
N ILE A 726 48.32 55.56 -12.27
CA ILE A 726 48.06 54.60 -13.37
C ILE A 726 47.90 55.37 -14.70
N LEU A 727 47.04 56.38 -14.77
CA LEU A 727 46.82 57.16 -15.99
C LEU A 727 48.08 57.94 -16.40
N CYS A 728 48.83 58.51 -15.44
CA CYS A 728 50.11 59.13 -15.71
C CYS A 728 51.20 58.13 -16.13
N TYR A 729 51.12 56.85 -15.78
CA TYR A 729 51.98 55.81 -16.34
C TYR A 729 51.61 55.47 -17.78
N GLU A 730 50.32 55.26 -18.07
CA GLU A 730 49.85 54.94 -19.43
C GLU A 730 50.14 56.09 -20.42
N ASN A 731 49.96 57.34 -20.00
CA ASN A 731 50.35 58.52 -20.79
C ASN A 731 51.87 58.60 -21.06
N ARG A 732 52.71 58.12 -20.14
CA ARG A 732 54.17 58.02 -20.37
C ARG A 732 54.52 56.92 -21.38
N GLN A 733 53.83 55.77 -21.34
CA GLN A 733 54.00 54.73 -22.37
C GLN A 733 53.58 55.24 -23.77
N LEU A 734 52.48 56.00 -23.85
CA LEU A 734 52.09 56.67 -25.09
C LEU A 734 53.14 57.67 -25.57
N PHE A 735 53.69 58.51 -24.67
CA PHE A 735 54.77 59.44 -24.99
C PHE A 735 56.01 58.71 -25.56
N TYR A 736 56.45 57.61 -24.93
CA TYR A 736 57.61 56.84 -25.41
C TYR A 736 57.40 56.28 -26.82
N ASN A 737 56.18 55.82 -27.12
CA ASN A 737 55.82 55.30 -28.45
C ASN A 737 55.72 56.43 -29.49
N ILE A 738 55.09 57.56 -29.16
CA ILE A 738 54.93 58.73 -30.06
C ILE A 738 56.29 59.32 -30.44
N HIS A 739 57.23 59.36 -29.49
CA HIS A 739 58.57 59.93 -29.70
C HIS A 739 59.66 58.89 -29.98
N ASN A 740 59.30 57.63 -30.32
CA ASN A 740 60.22 56.51 -30.59
C ASN A 740 61.39 56.42 -29.58
N THR A 741 61.09 56.57 -28.29
CA THR A 741 62.10 56.66 -27.23
C THR A 741 62.84 55.31 -27.09
N PRO A 742 64.17 55.27 -27.25
CA PRO A 742 64.91 54.01 -27.33
C PRO A 742 64.93 53.26 -25.98
N ILE A 743 64.62 51.96 -26.04
CA ILE A 743 64.44 51.09 -24.85
C ILE A 743 65.76 50.87 -24.07
N LYS A 744 66.92 51.07 -24.70
CA LYS A 744 68.24 51.09 -24.05
C LYS A 744 69.10 52.20 -24.64
N TYR A 745 69.91 52.82 -23.79
CA TYR A 745 70.98 53.75 -24.16
C TYR A 745 72.32 53.15 -23.72
N THR A 746 73.29 53.06 -24.63
CA THR A 746 74.58 52.41 -24.39
C THR A 746 75.71 53.41 -24.60
N ARG A 747 76.38 53.82 -23.52
CA ARG A 747 77.55 54.71 -23.59
C ARG A 747 78.84 53.90 -23.50
N LYS A 748 79.74 54.08 -24.48
CA LYS A 748 81.10 53.52 -24.41
C LYS A 748 82.04 54.58 -23.84
N THR A 749 82.56 54.35 -22.64
CA THR A 749 83.56 55.21 -22.00
C THR A 749 84.95 54.70 -22.35
N MET A 750 85.87 55.60 -22.70
CA MET A 750 87.30 55.30 -22.78
C MET A 750 88.01 56.14 -21.73
N GLU A 751 88.73 55.50 -20.81
CA GLU A 751 89.67 56.20 -19.94
C GLU A 751 90.94 56.48 -20.74
N ILE A 752 91.26 57.76 -20.93
CA ILE A 752 92.58 58.18 -21.39
C ILE A 752 93.41 58.40 -20.13
N LYS A 753 94.42 57.54 -19.92
CA LYS A 753 95.50 57.86 -18.99
C LYS A 753 96.45 58.84 -19.67
N ALA A 754 96.88 59.85 -18.91
CA ALA A 754 98.05 60.66 -19.23
C ALA A 754 99.33 59.90 -18.85
#